data_AF-A0AAN7ZIJ6-F1
#
_entry.id   AF-A0AAN7ZIJ6-F1
#
_cell.length_a   1.000
_cell.length_b   1.000
_cell.length_c   1.000
_cell.angle_alpha   90.00
_cell.angle_beta   90.00
_cell.angle_gamma   90.00
#
_symmetry.space_group_name_H-M   'P 1'
#
loop_
_entity.id
_entity.type
_entity.pdbx_description
1 polymer ?
#
loop_
_entity_poly.entity_id
_entity_poly.type
_entity_poly.pdbx_seq_one_letter_code
_entity_poly.pdbx_strand_id
1 'polypeptide(L)'
;MIHSKKRKSESNSSIEKQKKKLKSKQEESKSENSEATTTKTKRLIKKPNVTATEKPDWQNFKQKKKELRLKRKQANKFYDVIVEATNIFETLRQKRLRGKVEDRNKSISKLHDLFVGKNQYCKVIFAHDVARIAIADELIPVTVEMLQSKYGRNCLKSMLKYGSNETRSAAIKKMYGNAVKFSSHLISASVFEYAYSTWATTQQKYDLNQEFFGDIYKNLKDSEVKHLRDVYKSSPVLNKNLLDSTLIQSVLSQFLSECTPEDRGELVTQLAPHIVVISNSKDGVRAAMQCIWHSTNKDKKVIMKAVKENITDLSKHEHGHCTVIALLDSVDDTVLLNKIIITQLMTNVSELVVDEHGRKVLLWLVTPADSTHFHPQFIKELDEGRIVSTSKKDIALRRQELLNYVIFMLTNEVIAKTEFWLSTASMALVTLAIIKSVVGAGGAGLRAAFGLVASCFKTAVITKLFPTRSHTVAAQGGINAALDWIGDHDAIHYMCENAPRAIQELENYGMPFSRTNEGKIYQRPFGGQSLDRGKGGLAVRTCCVADRTGHSLLHTLYGESLKYDCHYYIEYFVIDLMMHKGSCVGVVALSLDDGTLHRFFAKSTILATGGSGRAYFQCTGAHTCTGDGMAMITRAGLALQDMEFIQFHPTGIYGSGCLMTEGCRGEGGYLINGNGERFMQNYAPNALELASRDVVSRAMTVEIREGRGAGKNKDFIYLQLHHLPKETFTLQLPGITETAKIFAGVDVTKESVPVLPTVHYCMGGIPTTYKGEVLTKQNDDYCVVPGLYACGETACASVHGANRLGANSLLEIVIFGRAVAYAIRDVCKPGDKIGDICKNIGEESIALLDSVRYASGCTSVAQLRLEMQKIMQDDMAVFRIQESLEKGALIWNSDLVEGIEFKNLMICAVQIAVGAENRKESRGAHARDDFQVRRKPMSEHWRKHTITVMNHYTGACELSYRPVIDKTLSDKVPWIPPLIRKY
;
A
#
# COMPACT_ATOMS: atom_id res chain seq x y z
N MET A 1 -9.10 41.10 -46.70
CA MET A 1 -8.89 41.27 -48.16
C MET A 1 -8.23 39.98 -48.69
N ILE A 2 -8.87 39.29 -49.64
CA ILE A 2 -8.48 39.21 -51.08
C ILE A 2 -7.31 38.25 -51.37
N HIS A 3 -7.68 37.02 -51.76
CA HIS A 3 -7.06 36.15 -52.80
C HIS A 3 -5.68 35.51 -52.53
N SER A 4 -5.36 34.27 -52.94
CA SER A 4 -6.10 33.19 -53.66
C SER A 4 -5.30 31.84 -53.56
N LYS A 5 -5.21 30.81 -54.44
CA LYS A 5 -5.60 30.56 -55.85
C LYS A 5 -5.48 29.05 -56.23
N LYS A 6 -6.59 28.32 -56.49
CA LYS A 6 -6.68 26.95 -57.11
C LYS A 6 -6.13 25.76 -56.25
N ARG A 7 -6.54 24.48 -56.40
CA ARG A 7 -7.69 23.82 -57.11
C ARG A 7 -7.97 22.40 -56.53
N LYS A 8 -9.22 21.95 -56.74
CA LYS A 8 -9.79 20.57 -56.90
C LYS A 8 -8.82 19.43 -57.30
N SER A 9 -9.09 18.12 -57.10
CA SER A 9 -10.12 17.37 -56.30
C SER A 9 -9.86 15.83 -56.44
N GLU A 10 -10.43 15.02 -55.53
CA GLU A 10 -10.78 13.57 -55.69
C GLU A 10 -9.72 12.55 -56.15
N SER A 11 -9.46 11.51 -55.33
CA SER A 11 -9.71 10.09 -55.70
C SER A 11 -9.33 9.10 -54.58
N ASN A 12 -10.17 8.07 -54.37
CA ASN A 12 -9.90 6.93 -53.48
C ASN A 12 -9.18 5.80 -54.24
N SER A 13 -7.86 5.64 -54.12
CA SER A 13 -7.19 4.44 -54.67
C SER A 13 -5.81 4.04 -54.12
N SER A 14 -5.46 4.29 -52.85
CA SER A 14 -4.22 3.71 -52.29
C SER A 14 -4.12 3.68 -50.75
N ILE A 15 -4.34 2.50 -50.14
CA ILE A 15 -3.53 1.94 -49.02
C ILE A 15 -3.79 0.42 -48.81
N GLU A 16 -4.18 -0.30 -49.87
CA GLU A 16 -4.42 -1.77 -49.83
C GLU A 16 -3.23 -2.62 -50.31
N LYS A 17 -2.03 -2.03 -50.45
CA LYS A 17 -0.86 -2.64 -51.13
C LYS A 17 0.41 -2.77 -50.28
N GLN A 18 0.33 -2.78 -48.95
CA GLN A 18 1.48 -3.01 -48.05
C GLN A 18 1.35 -4.20 -47.07
N LYS A 19 0.49 -5.19 -47.35
CA LYS A 19 0.42 -6.47 -46.58
C LYS A 19 0.70 -7.75 -47.40
N LYS A 20 1.28 -7.63 -48.61
CA LYS A 20 1.69 -8.79 -49.45
C LYS A 20 2.98 -8.53 -50.26
N LYS A 21 4.17 -8.69 -49.63
CA LYS A 21 5.42 -9.22 -50.24
C LYS A 21 6.61 -9.10 -49.26
N LEU A 22 6.88 -10.17 -48.52
CA LEU A 22 8.22 -10.53 -48.02
C LEU A 22 8.19 -12.00 -47.55
N LYS A 23 8.02 -12.87 -48.55
CA LYS A 23 8.25 -14.32 -48.53
C LYS A 23 8.89 -14.69 -49.88
N SER A 24 9.66 -15.77 -49.90
CA SER A 24 10.48 -16.27 -51.03
C SER A 24 11.76 -15.49 -51.31
N LYS A 25 12.75 -16.23 -51.84
CA LYS A 25 14.20 -15.95 -51.92
C LYS A 25 14.91 -15.98 -50.54
N GLN A 26 15.98 -16.76 -50.33
CA GLN A 26 16.70 -17.67 -51.24
C GLN A 26 17.14 -18.96 -50.53
N GLU A 27 17.19 -20.05 -51.30
CA GLU A 27 18.03 -21.23 -51.04
C GLU A 27 19.23 -21.18 -52.00
N GLU A 28 20.14 -22.17 -51.89
CA GLU A 28 21.43 -22.30 -52.60
C GLU A 28 22.52 -21.33 -52.08
N SER A 29 23.80 -21.73 -51.93
CA SER A 29 24.50 -22.90 -52.49
C SER A 29 25.37 -23.71 -51.50
N LYS A 30 25.79 -24.90 -51.97
CA LYS A 30 26.89 -25.77 -51.51
C LYS A 30 28.28 -25.13 -51.78
N SER A 31 29.47 -25.63 -51.36
CA SER A 31 29.93 -26.59 -50.33
C SER A 31 31.49 -26.71 -50.37
N GLU A 32 32.17 -26.98 -49.24
CA GLU A 32 33.48 -27.68 -49.11
C GLU A 32 33.72 -27.92 -47.59
N ASN A 33 34.01 -29.13 -47.08
CA ASN A 33 35.29 -29.89 -47.02
C ASN A 33 36.43 -29.15 -46.27
N SER A 34 37.21 -29.77 -45.37
CA SER A 34 37.43 -31.20 -45.04
C SER A 34 37.73 -31.47 -43.54
N GLU A 35 37.72 -32.76 -43.15
CA GLU A 35 38.55 -33.52 -42.16
C GLU A 35 39.09 -32.85 -40.84
N ALA A 36 39.29 -33.54 -39.71
CA ALA A 36 39.48 -34.98 -39.46
C ALA A 36 38.93 -35.48 -38.09
N THR A 37 39.06 -36.78 -37.80
CA THR A 37 38.52 -37.49 -36.63
C THR A 37 39.50 -37.66 -35.45
N THR A 38 39.02 -37.73 -34.19
CA THR A 38 39.55 -38.70 -33.19
C THR A 38 38.64 -39.04 -31.97
N THR A 39 38.49 -40.35 -31.73
CA THR A 39 38.30 -41.08 -30.44
C THR A 39 37.39 -40.59 -29.28
N LYS A 40 36.16 -41.16 -29.26
CA LYS A 40 35.64 -42.15 -28.27
C LYS A 40 35.72 -41.92 -26.72
N THR A 41 34.52 -41.88 -26.12
CA THR A 41 34.07 -42.50 -24.84
C THR A 41 34.65 -42.09 -23.47
N LYS A 42 33.80 -41.47 -22.63
CA LYS A 42 33.06 -42.18 -21.55
C LYS A 42 31.87 -41.34 -21.02
N ARG A 43 30.96 -41.95 -20.24
CA ARG A 43 29.80 -41.30 -19.61
C ARG A 43 30.21 -40.56 -18.32
N LEU A 44 29.57 -39.42 -18.00
CA LEU A 44 28.85 -39.25 -16.72
C LEU A 44 27.95 -37.99 -16.69
N ILE A 45 26.87 -38.10 -15.92
CA ILE A 45 25.60 -37.37 -15.99
C ILE A 45 25.64 -35.97 -15.34
N LYS A 46 25.14 -34.92 -16.03
CA LYS A 46 24.04 -34.04 -15.53
C LYS A 46 23.48 -33.11 -16.62
N LYS A 47 22.31 -32.51 -16.31
CA LYS A 47 21.42 -31.68 -17.16
C LYS A 47 22.19 -30.65 -18.02
N PRO A 48 21.68 -30.32 -19.23
CA PRO A 48 20.96 -29.03 -19.33
C PRO A 48 19.81 -28.96 -20.37
N ASN A 49 19.20 -27.77 -20.40
CA ASN A 49 18.52 -27.07 -21.51
C ASN A 49 17.20 -27.57 -22.11
N VAL A 50 16.26 -26.62 -22.15
CA VAL A 50 15.10 -26.59 -23.05
C VAL A 50 15.57 -26.17 -24.45
N THR A 51 15.21 -26.93 -25.47
CA THR A 51 15.34 -26.56 -26.89
C THR A 51 14.03 -26.82 -27.64
N ALA A 52 13.97 -26.35 -28.88
CA ALA A 52 12.74 -26.16 -29.67
C ALA A 52 11.73 -27.33 -29.65
N THR A 53 10.45 -26.99 -29.55
CA THR A 53 9.34 -27.94 -29.65
C THR A 53 9.23 -28.54 -31.05
N GLU A 54 9.55 -29.83 -31.18
CA GLU A 54 9.19 -30.62 -32.36
C GLU A 54 7.66 -30.73 -32.52
N LYS A 55 7.19 -30.88 -33.77
CA LYS A 55 5.75 -31.02 -34.04
C LYS A 55 5.28 -32.43 -33.63
N PRO A 56 4.16 -32.57 -32.90
CA PRO A 56 3.72 -33.86 -32.38
C PRO A 56 3.28 -34.83 -33.48
N ASP A 57 3.68 -36.10 -33.37
CA ASP A 57 3.27 -37.17 -34.26
C ASP A 57 1.77 -37.53 -34.06
N TRP A 58 0.97 -37.07 -35.01
CA TRP A 58 -0.47 -37.31 -35.06
C TRP A 58 -0.86 -38.76 -35.38
N GLN A 59 0.02 -39.58 -35.98
CA GLN A 59 -0.25 -41.00 -36.22
C GLN A 59 -0.13 -41.79 -34.92
N ASN A 60 0.98 -41.62 -34.20
CA ASN A 60 1.21 -42.22 -32.88
C ASN A 60 0.13 -41.81 -31.86
N PHE A 61 -0.30 -40.54 -31.89
CA PHE A 61 -1.43 -40.06 -31.09
C PHE A 61 -2.77 -40.75 -31.47
N LYS A 62 -3.08 -40.91 -32.76
CA LYS A 62 -4.27 -41.66 -33.21
C LYS A 62 -4.22 -43.13 -32.79
N GLN A 63 -3.05 -43.76 -32.86
CA GLN A 63 -2.83 -45.17 -32.50
C GLN A 63 -3.02 -45.39 -30.99
N LYS A 64 -2.36 -44.60 -30.14
CA LYS A 64 -2.59 -44.57 -28.68
C LYS A 64 -4.05 -44.29 -28.32
N LYS A 65 -4.74 -43.41 -29.06
CA LYS A 65 -6.18 -43.14 -28.86
C LYS A 65 -7.08 -44.32 -29.25
N LYS A 66 -6.67 -45.17 -30.19
CA LYS A 66 -7.35 -46.43 -30.55
C LYS A 66 -7.14 -47.50 -29.47
N GLU A 67 -5.92 -47.65 -28.97
CA GLU A 67 -5.60 -48.57 -27.86
C GLU A 67 -6.28 -48.16 -26.54
N LEU A 68 -6.26 -46.88 -26.18
CA LEU A 68 -6.97 -46.37 -25.00
C LEU A 68 -8.48 -46.58 -25.10
N ARG A 69 -9.07 -46.53 -26.30
CA ARG A 69 -10.46 -46.92 -26.52
C ARG A 69 -10.68 -48.43 -26.31
N LEU A 70 -9.75 -49.28 -26.76
CA LEU A 70 -9.85 -50.73 -26.57
C LEU A 70 -9.72 -51.11 -25.09
N LYS A 71 -8.71 -50.59 -24.39
CA LYS A 71 -8.50 -50.79 -22.95
C LYS A 71 -9.69 -50.25 -22.12
N ARG A 72 -10.29 -49.12 -22.50
CA ARG A 72 -11.52 -48.60 -21.86
C ARG A 72 -12.76 -49.45 -22.12
N LYS A 73 -12.86 -50.15 -23.27
CA LYS A 73 -13.92 -51.15 -23.49
C LYS A 73 -13.71 -52.37 -22.59
N GLN A 74 -12.51 -52.95 -22.58
CA GLN A 74 -12.17 -54.12 -21.77
C GLN A 74 -12.28 -53.88 -20.26
N ALA A 75 -12.07 -52.64 -19.79
CA ALA A 75 -12.24 -52.26 -18.38
C ALA A 75 -13.72 -52.16 -17.93
N ASN A 76 -14.69 -52.11 -18.86
CA ASN A 76 -16.10 -51.98 -18.50
C ASN A 76 -16.76 -53.36 -18.34
N LYS A 77 -16.95 -53.80 -17.09
CA LYS A 77 -17.63 -55.05 -16.70
C LYS A 77 -19.08 -55.22 -17.18
N PHE A 78 -19.65 -54.22 -17.85
CA PHE A 78 -21.02 -54.23 -18.39
C PHE A 78 -21.08 -54.02 -19.92
N TYR A 79 -19.94 -54.07 -20.62
CA TYR A 79 -19.86 -53.79 -22.05
C TYR A 79 -20.80 -54.70 -22.87
N ASP A 80 -20.79 -56.01 -22.61
CA ASP A 80 -21.57 -56.99 -23.38
C ASP A 80 -23.08 -56.85 -23.14
N VAL A 81 -23.48 -56.58 -21.89
CA VAL A 81 -24.88 -56.27 -21.52
C VAL A 81 -25.40 -55.03 -22.25
N ILE A 82 -24.55 -54.00 -22.40
CA ILE A 82 -24.89 -52.79 -23.16
C ILE A 82 -25.04 -53.09 -24.66
N VAL A 83 -24.19 -53.95 -25.22
CA VAL A 83 -24.27 -54.37 -26.63
C VAL A 83 -25.54 -55.19 -26.89
N GLU A 84 -25.85 -56.18 -26.05
CA GLU A 84 -27.06 -57.00 -26.20
C GLU A 84 -28.35 -56.17 -26.03
N ALA A 85 -28.41 -55.30 -25.02
CA ALA A 85 -29.51 -54.35 -24.86
C ALA A 85 -29.69 -53.44 -26.09
N THR A 86 -28.59 -52.97 -26.70
CA THR A 86 -28.64 -52.13 -27.91
C THR A 86 -29.21 -52.91 -29.11
N ASN A 87 -28.85 -54.19 -29.26
CA ASN A 87 -29.39 -55.04 -30.34
C ASN A 87 -30.90 -55.32 -30.17
N ILE A 88 -31.36 -55.54 -28.93
CA ILE A 88 -32.79 -55.69 -28.62
C ILE A 88 -33.53 -54.36 -28.86
N PHE A 89 -32.94 -53.22 -28.49
CA PHE A 89 -33.51 -51.90 -28.71
C PHE A 89 -33.64 -51.53 -30.19
N GLU A 90 -32.61 -51.76 -31.01
CA GLU A 90 -32.70 -51.54 -32.46
C GLU A 90 -33.70 -52.50 -33.12
N THR A 91 -33.91 -53.69 -32.57
CA THR A 91 -35.01 -54.57 -32.99
C THR A 91 -36.37 -53.95 -32.69
N LEU A 92 -36.61 -53.47 -31.46
CA LEU A 92 -37.82 -52.74 -31.05
C LEU A 92 -38.08 -51.44 -31.85
N ARG A 93 -37.03 -50.86 -32.44
CA ARG A 93 -37.08 -49.61 -33.23
C ARG A 93 -37.50 -49.81 -34.68
N GLN A 94 -37.33 -51.02 -35.24
CA GLN A 94 -37.65 -51.31 -36.64
C GLN A 94 -39.15 -51.14 -36.93
N LYS A 95 -39.49 -50.41 -38.01
CA LYS A 95 -40.89 -50.09 -38.36
C LYS A 95 -41.80 -51.33 -38.45
N ARG A 96 -41.26 -52.49 -38.85
CA ARG A 96 -41.98 -53.79 -38.95
C ARG A 96 -42.53 -54.35 -37.63
N LEU A 97 -42.12 -53.81 -36.48
CA LEU A 97 -42.60 -54.18 -35.14
C LEU A 97 -43.58 -53.14 -34.54
N ARG A 98 -44.02 -52.14 -35.31
CA ARG A 98 -45.15 -51.28 -34.94
C ARG A 98 -46.45 -52.03 -35.30
N GLY A 99 -47.33 -52.21 -34.33
CA GLY A 99 -48.63 -52.90 -34.48
C GLY A 99 -48.67 -54.35 -33.99
N LYS A 100 -47.53 -55.06 -33.90
CA LYS A 100 -47.46 -56.41 -33.33
C LYS A 100 -47.20 -56.38 -31.82
N VAL A 101 -48.25 -56.47 -31.02
CA VAL A 101 -48.18 -56.31 -29.56
C VAL A 101 -47.40 -57.43 -28.88
N GLU A 102 -47.63 -58.70 -29.23
CA GLU A 102 -46.96 -59.84 -28.57
C GLU A 102 -45.45 -59.90 -28.82
N ASP A 103 -45.00 -59.75 -30.07
CA ASP A 103 -43.58 -59.73 -30.43
C ASP A 103 -42.83 -58.58 -29.74
N ARG A 104 -43.51 -57.41 -29.65
CA ARG A 104 -43.03 -56.23 -28.93
C ARG A 104 -42.93 -56.49 -27.43
N ASN A 105 -43.96 -57.09 -26.83
CA ASN A 105 -43.98 -57.43 -25.40
C ASN A 105 -42.90 -58.48 -25.05
N LYS A 106 -42.73 -59.55 -25.84
CA LYS A 106 -41.61 -60.50 -25.68
C LYS A 106 -40.24 -59.80 -25.73
N SER A 107 -40.07 -58.85 -26.65
CA SER A 107 -38.83 -58.08 -26.78
C SER A 107 -38.61 -57.11 -25.60
N ILE A 108 -39.69 -56.54 -25.05
CA ILE A 108 -39.64 -55.70 -23.84
C ILE A 108 -39.33 -56.55 -22.60
N SER A 109 -39.98 -57.70 -22.40
CA SER A 109 -39.66 -58.64 -21.32
C SER A 109 -38.20 -59.08 -21.39
N LYS A 110 -37.71 -59.53 -22.56
CA LYS A 110 -36.30 -59.93 -22.70
C LYS A 110 -35.31 -58.79 -22.40
N LEU A 111 -35.67 -57.52 -22.69
CA LEU A 111 -34.88 -56.35 -22.30
C LEU A 111 -34.98 -56.04 -20.79
N HIS A 112 -36.14 -56.28 -20.19
CA HIS A 112 -36.39 -56.11 -18.75
C HIS A 112 -35.60 -57.14 -17.93
N ASP A 113 -35.66 -58.41 -18.32
CA ASP A 113 -34.94 -59.53 -17.72
C ASP A 113 -33.41 -59.33 -17.77
N LEU A 114 -32.91 -58.69 -18.83
CA LEU A 114 -31.49 -58.32 -18.99
C LEU A 114 -30.98 -57.35 -17.90
N PHE A 115 -31.88 -56.62 -17.24
CA PHE A 115 -31.55 -55.58 -16.25
C PHE A 115 -32.06 -55.87 -14.83
N VAL A 116 -33.05 -56.76 -14.67
CA VAL A 116 -33.54 -57.23 -13.37
C VAL A 116 -32.47 -58.04 -12.63
N GLY A 117 -32.51 -58.00 -11.29
CA GLY A 117 -31.59 -58.73 -10.41
C GLY A 117 -30.24 -58.06 -10.13
N LYS A 118 -29.83 -57.01 -10.86
CA LYS A 118 -28.54 -56.31 -10.62
C LYS A 118 -28.62 -54.77 -10.57
N ASN A 119 -29.83 -54.21 -10.48
CA ASN A 119 -30.08 -52.77 -10.32
C ASN A 119 -29.41 -51.90 -11.42
N GLN A 120 -29.39 -52.39 -12.67
CA GLN A 120 -28.56 -51.83 -13.75
C GLN A 120 -29.23 -50.71 -14.56
N TYR A 121 -30.56 -50.60 -14.52
CA TYR A 121 -31.34 -49.57 -15.24
C TYR A 121 -30.72 -48.16 -15.15
N CYS A 122 -30.41 -47.72 -13.93
CA CYS A 122 -29.83 -46.40 -13.68
C CYS A 122 -28.45 -46.18 -14.32
N LYS A 123 -27.73 -47.23 -14.71
CA LYS A 123 -26.38 -47.11 -15.31
C LYS A 123 -26.39 -47.14 -16.84
N VAL A 124 -27.45 -47.68 -17.45
CA VAL A 124 -27.60 -47.72 -18.92
C VAL A 124 -28.35 -46.50 -19.45
N ILE A 125 -29.37 -46.01 -18.74
CA ILE A 125 -30.20 -44.85 -19.16
C ILE A 125 -29.36 -43.56 -19.35
N PHE A 126 -28.28 -43.36 -18.59
CA PHE A 126 -27.43 -42.17 -18.73
C PHE A 126 -26.41 -42.25 -19.88
N ALA A 127 -26.34 -43.35 -20.64
CA ALA A 127 -25.30 -43.57 -21.65
C ALA A 127 -25.51 -42.83 -22.99
N HIS A 128 -26.72 -42.35 -23.30
CA HIS A 128 -27.02 -41.72 -24.60
C HIS A 128 -28.08 -40.61 -24.50
N ASP A 129 -27.85 -39.46 -25.14
CA ASP A 129 -28.74 -38.28 -25.02
C ASP A 129 -30.10 -38.50 -25.69
N VAL A 130 -30.14 -39.17 -26.84
CA VAL A 130 -31.37 -39.46 -27.60
C VAL A 130 -32.40 -40.25 -26.77
N ALA A 131 -31.94 -41.15 -25.89
CA ALA A 131 -32.83 -41.91 -25.00
C ALA A 131 -33.39 -41.03 -23.88
N ARG A 132 -32.60 -40.08 -23.37
CA ARG A 132 -33.06 -39.12 -22.35
C ARG A 132 -34.10 -38.15 -22.88
N ILE A 133 -34.00 -37.72 -24.13
CA ILE A 133 -34.99 -36.83 -24.77
C ILE A 133 -36.33 -37.56 -24.91
N ALA A 134 -36.36 -38.75 -25.52
CA ALA A 134 -37.60 -39.49 -25.73
C ALA A 134 -38.33 -39.85 -24.42
N ILE A 135 -37.59 -40.21 -23.36
CA ILE A 135 -38.16 -40.45 -22.02
C ILE A 135 -38.65 -39.15 -21.37
N ALA A 136 -37.98 -38.02 -21.60
CA ALA A 136 -38.42 -36.74 -21.08
C ALA A 136 -39.72 -36.26 -21.76
N ASP A 137 -39.87 -36.47 -23.07
CA ASP A 137 -41.09 -36.10 -23.81
C ASP A 137 -42.34 -36.84 -23.28
N GLU A 138 -42.20 -38.11 -22.87
CA GLU A 138 -43.27 -38.89 -22.22
C GLU A 138 -43.53 -38.47 -20.76
N LEU A 139 -42.51 -37.97 -20.02
CA LEU A 139 -42.64 -37.58 -18.61
C LEU A 139 -43.03 -36.11 -18.38
N ILE A 140 -42.76 -35.21 -19.32
CA ILE A 140 -43.12 -33.78 -19.23
C ILE A 140 -44.62 -33.57 -18.95
N PRO A 141 -45.57 -34.29 -19.60
CA PRO A 141 -47.01 -34.17 -19.31
C PRO A 141 -47.38 -34.38 -17.83
N VAL A 142 -46.77 -35.35 -17.16
CA VAL A 142 -47.09 -35.76 -15.77
C VAL A 142 -46.24 -35.05 -14.70
N THR A 143 -45.50 -33.99 -15.06
CA THR A 143 -44.60 -33.24 -14.14
C THR A 143 -45.27 -32.81 -12.82
N VAL A 144 -46.55 -32.40 -12.86
CA VAL A 144 -47.33 -31.96 -11.69
C VAL A 144 -47.55 -33.10 -10.68
N GLU A 145 -47.89 -34.29 -11.19
CA GLU A 145 -48.11 -35.51 -10.39
C GLU A 145 -46.79 -36.03 -9.83
N MET A 146 -45.73 -35.98 -10.65
CA MET A 146 -44.37 -36.32 -10.24
C MET A 146 -43.87 -35.42 -9.10
N LEU A 147 -44.17 -34.11 -9.12
CA LEU A 147 -43.82 -33.18 -8.03
C LEU A 147 -44.45 -33.56 -6.68
N GLN A 148 -45.70 -34.03 -6.71
CA GLN A 148 -46.46 -34.40 -5.51
C GLN A 148 -46.12 -35.83 -5.04
N SER A 149 -45.63 -36.69 -5.94
CA SER A 149 -45.20 -38.06 -5.62
C SER A 149 -43.88 -38.11 -4.84
N LYS A 150 -43.90 -38.84 -3.71
CA LYS A 150 -42.74 -39.15 -2.86
C LYS A 150 -41.54 -39.72 -3.64
N TYR A 151 -41.81 -40.45 -4.73
CA TYR A 151 -40.82 -41.10 -5.59
C TYR A 151 -40.63 -40.37 -6.93
N GLY A 152 -41.72 -39.94 -7.58
CA GLY A 152 -41.68 -39.28 -8.91
C GLY A 152 -40.82 -38.01 -8.92
N ARG A 153 -40.75 -37.30 -7.79
CA ARG A 153 -39.91 -36.11 -7.61
C ARG A 153 -38.41 -36.37 -7.84
N ASN A 154 -37.94 -37.60 -7.63
CA ASN A 154 -36.55 -37.98 -7.88
C ASN A 154 -36.25 -38.15 -9.38
N CYS A 155 -37.22 -38.67 -10.14
CA CYS A 155 -37.15 -38.73 -11.59
C CYS A 155 -37.16 -37.30 -12.18
N LEU A 156 -38.02 -36.40 -11.68
CA LEU A 156 -38.03 -35.00 -12.09
C LEU A 156 -36.73 -34.27 -11.73
N LYS A 157 -36.20 -34.46 -10.51
CA LYS A 157 -34.89 -33.89 -10.10
C LYS A 157 -33.74 -34.38 -10.98
N SER A 158 -33.82 -35.63 -11.45
CA SER A 158 -32.88 -36.19 -12.43
C SER A 158 -33.07 -35.60 -13.83
N MET A 159 -34.32 -35.39 -14.28
CA MET A 159 -34.64 -34.77 -15.57
C MET A 159 -34.19 -33.30 -15.62
N LEU A 160 -34.36 -32.53 -14.55
CA LEU A 160 -33.83 -31.17 -14.42
C LEU A 160 -32.30 -31.15 -14.47
N LYS A 161 -31.63 -32.08 -13.76
CA LYS A 161 -30.17 -32.14 -13.71
C LYS A 161 -29.54 -32.58 -15.03
N TYR A 162 -30.08 -33.63 -15.67
CA TYR A 162 -29.46 -34.32 -16.81
C TYR A 162 -30.16 -34.11 -18.17
N GLY A 163 -31.26 -33.36 -18.22
CA GLY A 163 -31.96 -32.99 -19.44
C GLY A 163 -31.34 -31.81 -20.18
N SER A 164 -31.88 -31.53 -21.37
CA SER A 164 -31.55 -30.37 -22.20
C SER A 164 -32.16 -29.07 -21.65
N ASN A 165 -31.82 -27.91 -22.23
CA ASN A 165 -32.40 -26.63 -21.81
C ASN A 165 -33.88 -26.52 -22.20
N GLU A 166 -34.26 -27.18 -23.29
CA GLU A 166 -35.62 -27.34 -23.80
C GLU A 166 -36.42 -28.22 -22.84
N THR A 167 -35.85 -29.38 -22.44
CA THR A 167 -36.43 -30.29 -21.44
C THR A 167 -36.67 -29.59 -20.09
N ARG A 168 -35.66 -28.87 -19.58
CA ARG A 168 -35.76 -28.09 -18.34
C ARG A 168 -36.87 -27.04 -18.44
N SER A 169 -36.91 -26.29 -19.53
CA SER A 169 -37.89 -25.23 -19.75
C SER A 169 -39.31 -25.75 -19.89
N ALA A 170 -39.51 -26.89 -20.56
CA ALA A 170 -40.81 -27.55 -20.66
C ALA A 170 -41.31 -28.06 -19.31
N ALA A 171 -40.43 -28.67 -18.50
CA ALA A 171 -40.75 -29.11 -17.15
C ALA A 171 -41.08 -27.94 -16.21
N ILE A 172 -40.33 -26.83 -16.27
CA ILE A 172 -40.57 -25.63 -15.45
C ILE A 172 -41.89 -24.95 -15.84
N LYS A 173 -42.21 -24.84 -17.15
CA LYS A 173 -43.51 -24.31 -17.62
C LYS A 173 -44.71 -25.15 -17.15
N LYS A 174 -44.53 -26.45 -16.86
CA LYS A 174 -45.57 -27.30 -16.26
C LYS A 174 -45.77 -27.06 -14.76
N MET A 175 -44.97 -26.20 -14.12
CA MET A 175 -45.12 -25.82 -12.71
C MET A 175 -46.01 -24.57 -12.52
N TYR A 176 -46.37 -23.89 -13.61
CA TYR A 176 -47.16 -22.66 -13.59
C TYR A 176 -48.61 -22.93 -13.11
N GLY A 177 -49.24 -21.91 -12.53
CA GLY A 177 -50.56 -21.96 -11.88
C GLY A 177 -50.59 -22.70 -10.55
N ASN A 178 -49.42 -23.13 -10.06
CA ASN A 178 -49.25 -23.99 -8.89
C ASN A 178 -48.06 -23.58 -8.01
N ALA A 179 -47.38 -22.46 -8.26
CA ALA A 179 -46.15 -22.08 -7.55
C ALA A 179 -46.35 -21.96 -6.03
N VAL A 180 -47.40 -21.25 -5.61
CA VAL A 180 -47.80 -21.07 -4.20
C VAL A 180 -48.16 -22.42 -3.54
N LYS A 181 -48.76 -23.33 -4.30
CA LYS A 181 -49.12 -24.69 -3.85
C LYS A 181 -47.88 -25.58 -3.72
N PHE A 182 -46.90 -25.46 -4.61
CA PHE A 182 -45.69 -26.29 -4.59
C PHE A 182 -44.68 -25.85 -3.54
N SER A 183 -44.54 -24.54 -3.27
CA SER A 183 -43.64 -24.01 -2.24
C SER A 183 -44.11 -24.33 -0.82
N SER A 184 -45.42 -24.36 -0.58
CA SER A 184 -46.01 -24.71 0.72
C SER A 184 -46.19 -26.21 0.97
N HIS A 185 -46.07 -27.06 -0.06
CA HIS A 185 -46.34 -28.50 0.06
C HIS A 185 -45.08 -29.34 0.32
N LEU A 186 -45.09 -30.03 1.46
CA LEU A 186 -43.97 -30.75 2.10
C LEU A 186 -43.13 -31.65 1.16
N ILE A 187 -43.76 -32.32 0.20
CA ILE A 187 -43.05 -33.26 -0.71
C ILE A 187 -42.43 -32.52 -1.90
N SER A 188 -43.12 -31.51 -2.44
CA SER A 188 -42.75 -30.83 -3.69
C SER A 188 -41.78 -29.68 -3.49
N ALA A 189 -41.86 -28.95 -2.37
CA ALA A 189 -41.09 -27.73 -2.12
C ALA A 189 -39.59 -27.91 -2.42
N SER A 190 -38.98 -28.97 -1.89
CA SER A 190 -37.56 -29.31 -2.10
C SER A 190 -37.11 -29.57 -3.56
N VAL A 191 -38.04 -29.82 -4.49
CA VAL A 191 -37.75 -30.04 -5.92
C VAL A 191 -38.20 -28.86 -6.77
N PHE A 192 -39.26 -28.17 -6.35
CA PHE A 192 -39.68 -26.88 -6.91
C PHE A 192 -38.62 -25.79 -6.65
N GLU A 193 -38.12 -25.68 -5.42
CA GLU A 193 -37.00 -24.81 -5.02
C GLU A 193 -35.74 -25.13 -5.81
N TYR A 194 -35.43 -26.42 -6.06
CA TYR A 194 -34.30 -26.83 -6.89
C TYR A 194 -34.48 -26.45 -8.38
N ALA A 195 -35.70 -26.49 -8.90
CA ALA A 195 -36.00 -26.01 -10.25
C ALA A 195 -35.84 -24.48 -10.35
N TYR A 196 -36.45 -23.73 -9.42
CA TYR A 196 -36.42 -22.27 -9.37
C TYR A 196 -35.01 -21.73 -9.15
N SER A 197 -34.32 -22.15 -8.08
CA SER A 197 -32.98 -21.66 -7.75
C SER A 197 -31.96 -21.92 -8.85
N THR A 198 -31.87 -23.19 -9.30
CA THR A 198 -30.73 -23.71 -10.06
C THR A 198 -30.93 -23.69 -11.58
N TRP A 199 -32.17 -23.82 -12.07
CA TRP A 199 -32.43 -24.10 -13.50
C TRP A 199 -33.39 -23.14 -14.20
N ALA A 200 -34.19 -22.35 -13.48
CA ALA A 200 -35.10 -21.38 -14.08
C ALA A 200 -34.35 -20.15 -14.63
N THR A 201 -34.65 -19.81 -15.88
CA THR A 201 -34.20 -18.56 -16.53
C THR A 201 -34.87 -17.34 -15.89
N THR A 202 -34.31 -16.15 -16.08
CA THR A 202 -34.82 -14.90 -15.48
C THR A 202 -36.31 -14.67 -15.74
N GLN A 203 -36.78 -14.92 -16.98
CA GLN A 203 -38.21 -14.81 -17.31
C GLN A 203 -39.05 -15.86 -16.58
N GLN A 204 -38.61 -17.12 -16.52
CA GLN A 204 -39.30 -18.17 -15.76
C GLN A 204 -39.39 -17.85 -14.26
N LYS A 205 -38.42 -17.10 -13.71
CA LYS A 205 -38.51 -16.60 -12.33
C LYS A 205 -39.57 -15.50 -12.19
N TYR A 206 -39.66 -14.55 -13.12
CA TYR A 206 -40.76 -13.57 -13.15
C TYR A 206 -42.13 -14.26 -13.28
N ASP A 207 -42.30 -15.16 -14.26
CA ASP A 207 -43.54 -15.90 -14.50
C ASP A 207 -44.05 -16.65 -13.24
N LEU A 208 -43.12 -17.22 -12.44
CA LEU A 208 -43.44 -17.92 -11.18
C LEU A 208 -43.68 -16.96 -10.01
N ASN A 209 -42.95 -15.85 -9.93
CA ASN A 209 -43.13 -14.81 -8.90
C ASN A 209 -44.50 -14.12 -9.02
N GLN A 210 -45.00 -13.91 -10.24
CA GLN A 210 -46.31 -13.30 -10.49
C GLN A 210 -47.46 -14.02 -9.76
N GLU A 211 -47.37 -15.32 -9.49
CA GLU A 211 -48.41 -16.09 -8.78
C GLU A 211 -48.56 -15.68 -7.31
N PHE A 212 -47.59 -14.95 -6.75
CA PHE A 212 -47.64 -14.35 -5.42
C PHE A 212 -48.15 -12.90 -5.45
N PHE A 213 -48.38 -12.31 -6.62
CA PHE A 213 -48.87 -10.93 -6.79
C PHE A 213 -50.41 -10.87 -6.93
N GLY A 214 -51.08 -12.00 -7.22
CA GLY A 214 -52.54 -12.12 -7.21
C GLY A 214 -53.07 -13.29 -8.06
N ASP A 215 -54.28 -13.79 -7.76
CA ASP A 215 -54.87 -14.97 -8.43
C ASP A 215 -55.04 -14.82 -9.96
N ILE A 216 -55.11 -13.59 -10.47
CA ILE A 216 -55.19 -13.30 -11.92
C ILE A 216 -53.98 -13.89 -12.67
N TYR A 217 -52.78 -13.77 -12.09
CA TYR A 217 -51.52 -14.18 -12.70
C TYR A 217 -51.18 -15.67 -12.54
N LYS A 218 -52.08 -16.43 -11.92
CA LYS A 218 -51.98 -17.89 -11.77
C LYS A 218 -51.86 -18.55 -13.14
N ASN A 219 -52.78 -18.21 -14.05
CA ASN A 219 -52.84 -18.78 -15.40
C ASN A 219 -52.40 -17.80 -16.50
N LEU A 220 -52.56 -16.49 -16.28
CA LEU A 220 -52.13 -15.45 -17.22
C LEU A 220 -50.70 -15.01 -16.87
N LYS A 221 -49.75 -15.24 -17.77
CA LYS A 221 -48.38 -14.74 -17.63
C LYS A 221 -48.21 -13.49 -18.47
N ASP A 222 -48.05 -12.36 -17.79
CA ASP A 222 -47.91 -11.05 -18.42
C ASP A 222 -46.41 -10.77 -18.67
N SER A 223 -46.05 -10.36 -19.88
CA SER A 223 -44.66 -10.03 -20.22
C SER A 223 -44.25 -8.64 -19.73
N GLU A 224 -45.19 -7.74 -19.45
CA GLU A 224 -44.92 -6.40 -18.93
C GLU A 224 -44.59 -6.45 -17.44
N VAL A 225 -45.39 -7.19 -16.66
CA VAL A 225 -45.21 -7.39 -15.21
C VAL A 225 -43.95 -8.21 -14.91
N LYS A 226 -42.95 -7.58 -14.29
CA LYS A 226 -41.68 -8.23 -13.89
C LYS A 226 -41.47 -8.17 -12.37
N HIS A 227 -42.09 -7.20 -11.70
CA HIS A 227 -41.95 -6.94 -10.27
C HIS A 227 -43.31 -6.59 -9.63
N LEU A 228 -43.40 -6.73 -8.30
CA LEU A 228 -44.64 -6.45 -7.54
C LEU A 228 -45.20 -5.02 -7.77
N ARG A 229 -44.31 -4.03 -7.94
CA ARG A 229 -44.65 -2.62 -8.22
C ARG A 229 -45.51 -2.42 -9.46
N ASP A 230 -45.42 -3.34 -10.44
CA ASP A 230 -46.12 -3.24 -11.72
C ASP A 230 -47.63 -3.58 -11.55
N VAL A 231 -48.06 -3.95 -10.33
CA VAL A 231 -49.40 -4.48 -9.99
C VAL A 231 -50.02 -3.84 -8.73
N TYR A 232 -49.21 -3.33 -7.79
CA TYR A 232 -49.63 -3.26 -6.39
C TYR A 232 -50.69 -2.20 -6.03
N LYS A 233 -51.87 -2.69 -5.64
CA LYS A 233 -52.67 -2.13 -4.52
C LYS A 233 -53.19 -3.24 -3.61
N SER A 234 -52.75 -3.21 -2.35
CA SER A 234 -53.32 -3.88 -1.17
C SER A 234 -53.54 -5.41 -1.22
N SER A 235 -52.54 -6.19 -0.79
CA SER A 235 -52.74 -7.40 0.04
C SER A 235 -51.42 -7.88 0.68
N PRO A 236 -51.41 -8.27 1.97
CA PRO A 236 -50.21 -8.76 2.64
C PRO A 236 -50.00 -10.28 2.43
N VAL A 237 -48.76 -10.69 2.18
CA VAL A 237 -48.38 -12.11 2.06
C VAL A 237 -47.14 -12.40 2.92
N LEU A 238 -47.35 -12.99 4.10
CA LEU A 238 -46.26 -13.57 4.87
C LEU A 238 -46.71 -14.81 5.65
N ASN A 239 -46.15 -15.98 5.32
CA ASN A 239 -46.27 -17.20 6.10
C ASN A 239 -44.92 -17.50 6.77
N LYS A 240 -44.91 -17.48 8.11
CA LYS A 240 -43.69 -17.53 8.93
C LYS A 240 -42.89 -18.84 8.78
N ASN A 241 -43.51 -19.91 8.27
CA ASN A 241 -42.91 -21.23 8.15
C ASN A 241 -42.07 -21.45 6.88
N LEU A 242 -41.84 -20.42 6.05
CA LEU A 242 -41.23 -20.55 4.71
C LEU A 242 -40.07 -19.57 4.43
N LEU A 243 -39.49 -18.96 5.47
CA LEU A 243 -38.44 -17.92 5.34
C LEU A 243 -37.12 -18.41 4.71
N ASP A 244 -36.86 -19.72 4.67
CA ASP A 244 -35.69 -20.34 4.01
C ASP A 244 -35.80 -20.49 2.47
N SER A 245 -36.98 -20.24 1.88
CA SER A 245 -37.17 -20.38 0.42
C SER A 245 -36.63 -19.17 -0.34
N THR A 246 -35.78 -19.38 -1.34
CA THR A 246 -35.19 -18.27 -2.13
C THR A 246 -36.25 -17.53 -2.95
N LEU A 247 -37.34 -18.21 -3.30
CA LEU A 247 -38.52 -17.63 -3.93
C LEU A 247 -39.17 -16.57 -3.02
N ILE A 248 -39.43 -16.92 -1.75
CA ILE A 248 -40.07 -16.03 -0.78
C ILE A 248 -39.13 -14.93 -0.32
N GLN A 249 -37.82 -15.19 -0.24
CA GLN A 249 -36.80 -14.16 -0.03
C GLN A 249 -36.74 -13.15 -1.19
N SER A 250 -36.94 -13.60 -2.44
CA SER A 250 -37.03 -12.72 -3.63
C SER A 250 -38.30 -11.87 -3.65
N VAL A 251 -39.44 -12.42 -3.20
CA VAL A 251 -40.69 -11.66 -2.98
C VAL A 251 -40.53 -10.67 -1.82
N LEU A 252 -39.87 -11.06 -0.72
CA LEU A 252 -39.60 -10.20 0.44
C LEU A 252 -38.76 -8.98 0.10
N SER A 253 -37.66 -9.14 -0.66
CA SER A 253 -36.84 -7.99 -1.06
C SER A 253 -37.58 -7.04 -2.01
N GLN A 254 -38.45 -7.57 -2.89
CA GLN A 254 -39.32 -6.72 -3.72
C GLN A 254 -40.37 -5.98 -2.87
N PHE A 255 -41.02 -6.66 -1.93
CA PHE A 255 -41.99 -6.01 -1.03
C PHE A 255 -41.32 -4.94 -0.16
N LEU A 256 -40.19 -5.24 0.49
CA LEU A 256 -39.44 -4.27 1.31
C LEU A 256 -38.94 -3.05 0.53
N SER A 257 -38.78 -3.16 -0.79
CA SER A 257 -38.43 -2.02 -1.66
C SER A 257 -39.62 -1.09 -1.91
N GLU A 258 -40.81 -1.66 -2.17
CA GLU A 258 -41.96 -0.96 -2.76
C GLU A 258 -43.11 -0.67 -1.77
N CYS A 259 -43.15 -1.31 -0.60
CA CYS A 259 -44.22 -1.14 0.40
C CYS A 259 -44.18 0.22 1.13
N THR A 260 -45.29 0.59 1.78
CA THR A 260 -45.39 1.86 2.53
C THR A 260 -44.39 1.91 3.69
N PRO A 261 -43.95 3.09 4.17
CA PRO A 261 -43.09 3.21 5.34
C PRO A 261 -43.64 2.48 6.58
N GLU A 262 -44.97 2.46 6.72
CA GLU A 262 -45.72 1.80 7.79
C GLU A 262 -45.63 0.26 7.67
N ASP A 263 -46.02 -0.30 6.52
CA ASP A 263 -45.90 -1.74 6.22
C ASP A 263 -44.45 -2.23 6.38
N ARG A 264 -43.51 -1.40 5.92
CA ARG A 264 -42.07 -1.66 5.98
C ARG A 264 -41.58 -1.69 7.42
N GLY A 265 -42.02 -0.74 8.25
CA GLY A 265 -41.69 -0.70 9.67
C GLY A 265 -42.16 -1.95 10.40
N GLU A 266 -43.42 -2.37 10.18
CA GLU A 266 -43.95 -3.59 10.81
C GLU A 266 -43.17 -4.83 10.34
N LEU A 267 -42.98 -4.99 9.02
CA LEU A 267 -42.29 -6.16 8.47
C LEU A 267 -40.82 -6.24 8.92
N VAL A 268 -40.11 -5.11 9.03
CA VAL A 268 -38.73 -5.07 9.55
C VAL A 268 -38.67 -5.47 11.02
N THR A 269 -39.61 -5.02 11.87
CA THR A 269 -39.70 -5.51 13.26
C THR A 269 -40.06 -7.01 13.33
N GLN A 270 -40.90 -7.52 12.42
CA GLN A 270 -41.20 -8.96 12.34
C GLN A 270 -39.99 -9.80 11.85
N LEU A 271 -39.15 -9.28 10.93
CA LEU A 271 -38.00 -9.99 10.37
C LEU A 271 -36.71 -9.85 11.19
N ALA A 272 -36.59 -8.82 12.04
CA ALA A 272 -35.39 -8.56 12.84
C ALA A 272 -34.85 -9.77 13.66
N PRO A 273 -35.68 -10.64 14.27
CA PRO A 273 -35.20 -11.87 14.95
C PRO A 273 -34.70 -12.96 13.98
N HIS A 274 -35.17 -12.93 12.73
CA HIS A 274 -34.93 -13.96 11.70
C HIS A 274 -33.88 -13.56 10.66
N ILE A 275 -33.18 -12.44 10.89
CA ILE A 275 -32.20 -11.86 9.96
C ILE A 275 -31.16 -12.87 9.44
N VAL A 276 -30.66 -13.77 10.31
CA VAL A 276 -29.67 -14.80 9.94
C VAL A 276 -30.25 -15.82 8.94
N VAL A 277 -31.52 -16.21 9.11
CA VAL A 277 -32.22 -17.19 8.26
C VAL A 277 -32.35 -16.65 6.84
N ILE A 278 -32.73 -15.38 6.69
CA ILE A 278 -32.91 -14.75 5.37
C ILE A 278 -31.56 -14.40 4.70
N SER A 279 -30.47 -14.20 5.44
CA SER A 279 -29.14 -13.91 4.87
C SER A 279 -28.47 -15.08 4.09
N ASN A 280 -29.17 -16.20 3.94
CA ASN A 280 -28.68 -17.42 3.29
C ASN A 280 -28.84 -17.47 1.76
N SER A 281 -29.43 -16.45 1.11
CA SER A 281 -29.45 -16.34 -0.36
C SER A 281 -29.16 -14.93 -0.87
N LYS A 282 -28.87 -14.79 -2.17
CA LYS A 282 -28.57 -13.50 -2.83
C LYS A 282 -29.70 -12.47 -2.71
N ASP A 283 -30.96 -12.88 -2.81
CA ASP A 283 -32.09 -11.97 -2.64
C ASP A 283 -32.51 -11.84 -1.17
N GLY A 284 -32.27 -12.88 -0.37
CA GLY A 284 -32.50 -12.84 1.07
C GLY A 284 -31.56 -11.90 1.82
N VAL A 285 -30.28 -11.79 1.40
CA VAL A 285 -29.38 -10.76 1.95
C VAL A 285 -29.78 -9.35 1.54
N ARG A 286 -30.39 -9.15 0.36
CA ARG A 286 -30.95 -7.83 -0.01
C ARG A 286 -32.11 -7.44 0.90
N ALA A 287 -33.01 -8.36 1.18
CA ALA A 287 -34.04 -8.17 2.20
C ALA A 287 -33.43 -7.90 3.59
N ALA A 288 -32.36 -8.60 3.98
CA ALA A 288 -31.67 -8.38 5.26
C ALA A 288 -30.99 -6.99 5.33
N MET A 289 -30.32 -6.54 4.27
CA MET A 289 -29.71 -5.21 4.16
C MET A 289 -30.77 -4.11 4.21
N GLN A 290 -31.90 -4.27 3.52
CA GLN A 290 -33.05 -3.37 3.61
C GLN A 290 -33.65 -3.32 5.02
N CYS A 291 -33.76 -4.46 5.71
CA CYS A 291 -34.13 -4.48 7.13
C CYS A 291 -33.12 -3.70 7.98
N ILE A 292 -31.82 -3.90 7.78
CA ILE A 292 -30.76 -3.18 8.51
C ILE A 292 -30.84 -1.67 8.29
N TRP A 293 -31.05 -1.18 7.07
CA TRP A 293 -31.12 0.27 6.82
C TRP A 293 -32.39 0.90 7.42
N HIS A 294 -33.56 0.34 7.14
CA HIS A 294 -34.85 0.89 7.59
C HIS A 294 -35.17 0.62 9.07
N SER A 295 -34.48 -0.33 9.72
CA SER A 295 -34.69 -0.66 11.15
C SER A 295 -34.42 0.52 12.10
N THR A 296 -35.24 0.63 13.15
CA THR A 296 -34.98 1.60 14.23
C THR A 296 -33.79 1.15 15.09
N ASN A 297 -33.25 2.03 15.93
CA ASN A 297 -32.19 1.66 16.89
C ASN A 297 -32.59 0.53 17.86
N LYS A 298 -33.90 0.32 18.10
CA LYS A 298 -34.42 -0.82 18.88
C LYS A 298 -34.28 -2.11 18.08
N ASP A 299 -34.67 -2.10 16.81
CA ASP A 299 -34.64 -3.27 15.92
C ASP A 299 -33.20 -3.62 15.50
N LYS A 300 -32.33 -2.62 15.24
CA LYS A 300 -30.87 -2.81 15.05
C LYS A 300 -30.24 -3.58 16.23
N LYS A 301 -30.70 -3.33 17.45
CA LYS A 301 -30.28 -4.03 18.67
C LYS A 301 -30.86 -5.45 18.81
N VAL A 302 -31.97 -5.77 18.14
CA VAL A 302 -32.48 -7.15 17.99
C VAL A 302 -31.67 -7.89 16.91
N ILE A 303 -31.46 -7.26 15.75
CA ILE A 303 -30.66 -7.79 14.64
C ILE A 303 -29.24 -8.14 15.10
N MET A 304 -28.54 -7.22 15.78
CA MET A 304 -27.19 -7.51 16.31
C MET A 304 -27.17 -8.67 17.29
N LYS A 305 -28.23 -8.87 18.10
CA LYS A 305 -28.33 -10.03 19.01
C LYS A 305 -28.53 -11.34 18.25
N ALA A 306 -29.41 -11.37 17.24
CA ALA A 306 -29.65 -12.56 16.42
C ALA A 306 -28.40 -12.95 15.62
N VAL A 307 -27.67 -11.98 15.08
CA VAL A 307 -26.41 -12.20 14.37
C VAL A 307 -25.28 -12.67 15.31
N LYS A 308 -25.23 -12.20 16.57
CA LYS A 308 -24.13 -12.45 17.51
C LYS A 308 -23.67 -13.93 17.57
N GLU A 309 -24.61 -14.87 17.65
CA GLU A 309 -24.30 -16.28 17.85
C GLU A 309 -23.88 -17.00 16.56
N ASN A 310 -24.14 -16.39 15.40
CA ASN A 310 -23.85 -16.93 14.07
C ASN A 310 -22.82 -16.07 13.30
N ILE A 311 -22.23 -15.06 13.95
CA ILE A 311 -21.46 -13.99 13.29
C ILE A 311 -20.28 -14.51 12.46
N THR A 312 -19.56 -15.51 12.96
CA THR A 312 -18.39 -16.08 12.28
C THR A 312 -18.81 -16.85 11.02
N ASP A 313 -19.83 -17.71 11.11
CA ASP A 313 -20.34 -18.47 9.97
C ASP A 313 -21.04 -17.57 8.94
N LEU A 314 -21.80 -16.56 9.41
CA LEU A 314 -22.40 -15.54 8.55
C LEU A 314 -21.33 -14.73 7.80
N SER A 315 -20.20 -14.42 8.45
CA SER A 315 -19.06 -13.73 7.83
C SER A 315 -18.31 -14.59 6.81
N LYS A 316 -18.34 -15.93 6.95
CA LYS A 316 -17.80 -16.89 5.97
C LYS A 316 -18.76 -17.20 4.82
N HIS A 317 -20.05 -16.82 4.93
CA HIS A 317 -21.07 -17.20 3.96
C HIS A 317 -21.03 -16.35 2.66
N GLU A 318 -21.22 -17.01 1.50
CA GLU A 318 -21.12 -16.40 0.16
C GLU A 318 -21.97 -15.13 0.01
N HIS A 319 -23.10 -15.07 0.72
CA HIS A 319 -23.99 -13.91 0.76
C HIS A 319 -24.09 -13.28 2.15
N GLY A 320 -23.87 -14.05 3.23
CA GLY A 320 -24.07 -13.57 4.60
C GLY A 320 -23.11 -12.44 5.00
N HIS A 321 -21.89 -12.44 4.47
CA HIS A 321 -20.88 -11.41 4.76
C HIS A 321 -21.36 -9.99 4.40
N CYS A 322 -22.23 -9.84 3.39
CA CYS A 322 -22.85 -8.57 3.04
C CYS A 322 -23.81 -8.05 4.14
N THR A 323 -24.47 -8.94 4.88
CA THR A 323 -25.30 -8.58 6.05
C THR A 323 -24.43 -8.02 7.18
N VAL A 324 -23.26 -8.63 7.41
CA VAL A 324 -22.29 -8.19 8.42
C VAL A 324 -21.69 -6.84 8.04
N ILE A 325 -21.30 -6.67 6.78
CA ILE A 325 -20.79 -5.40 6.24
C ILE A 325 -21.85 -4.29 6.37
N ALA A 326 -23.12 -4.56 6.04
CA ALA A 326 -24.20 -3.57 6.19
C ALA A 326 -24.45 -3.15 7.65
N LEU A 327 -24.25 -4.05 8.63
CA LEU A 327 -24.29 -3.69 10.06
C LEU A 327 -23.11 -2.78 10.45
N LEU A 328 -21.89 -3.11 10.00
CA LEU A 328 -20.71 -2.30 10.25
C LEU A 328 -20.84 -0.89 9.60
N ASP A 329 -21.41 -0.81 8.40
CA ASP A 329 -21.56 0.45 7.66
C ASP A 329 -22.69 1.37 8.18
N SER A 330 -23.71 0.85 8.89
CA SER A 330 -24.96 1.59 9.17
C SER A 330 -25.50 1.58 10.61
N VAL A 331 -24.72 1.10 11.59
CA VAL A 331 -25.05 1.21 13.04
C VAL A 331 -24.27 2.37 13.68
N ASP A 332 -24.99 3.31 14.29
CA ASP A 332 -24.39 4.49 14.98
C ASP A 332 -23.78 4.15 16.34
N ASP A 333 -24.38 3.20 17.07
CA ASP A 333 -23.93 2.72 18.38
C ASP A 333 -22.75 1.77 18.20
N THR A 334 -21.61 2.35 17.83
CA THR A 334 -20.35 1.67 17.59
C THR A 334 -19.78 1.02 18.85
N VAL A 335 -20.13 1.51 20.05
CA VAL A 335 -19.77 0.88 21.34
C VAL A 335 -20.52 -0.44 21.53
N LEU A 336 -21.83 -0.47 21.26
CA LEU A 336 -22.63 -1.69 21.31
C LEU A 336 -22.27 -2.66 20.17
N LEU A 337 -22.04 -2.14 18.96
CA LEU A 337 -21.57 -2.91 17.81
C LEU A 337 -20.21 -3.56 18.10
N ASN A 338 -19.29 -2.86 18.76
CA ASN A 338 -18.01 -3.43 19.21
C ASN A 338 -18.24 -4.58 20.20
N LYS A 339 -19.03 -4.33 21.26
CA LYS A 339 -19.30 -5.29 22.32
C LYS A 339 -20.05 -6.56 21.86
N ILE A 340 -20.88 -6.46 20.82
CA ILE A 340 -21.67 -7.60 20.31
C ILE A 340 -21.00 -8.28 19.11
N ILE A 341 -20.54 -7.50 18.12
CA ILE A 341 -20.09 -8.02 16.81
C ILE A 341 -18.56 -8.06 16.71
N ILE A 342 -17.89 -6.91 16.86
CA ILE A 342 -16.43 -6.83 16.61
C ILE A 342 -15.64 -7.74 17.56
N THR A 343 -16.00 -7.76 18.85
CA THR A 343 -15.35 -8.64 19.85
C THR A 343 -15.39 -10.11 19.41
N GLN A 344 -16.49 -10.57 18.79
CA GLN A 344 -16.63 -11.94 18.30
C GLN A 344 -15.86 -12.19 17.00
N LEU A 345 -15.85 -11.22 16.08
CA LEU A 345 -15.03 -11.27 14.86
C LEU A 345 -13.53 -11.36 15.20
N MET A 346 -13.05 -10.54 16.14
CA MET A 346 -11.65 -10.51 16.55
C MET A 346 -11.23 -11.77 17.32
N THR A 347 -12.15 -12.39 18.07
CA THR A 347 -11.90 -13.69 18.72
C THR A 347 -11.64 -14.81 17.71
N ASN A 348 -12.26 -14.73 16.52
CA ASN A 348 -12.18 -15.75 15.46
C ASN A 348 -11.35 -15.30 14.24
N VAL A 349 -10.52 -14.26 14.40
CA VAL A 349 -9.78 -13.61 13.29
C VAL A 349 -8.94 -14.59 12.45
N SER A 350 -8.28 -15.57 13.10
CA SER A 350 -7.47 -16.57 12.40
C SER A 350 -8.29 -17.48 11.48
N GLU A 351 -9.58 -17.69 11.76
CA GLU A 351 -10.49 -18.43 10.86
C GLU A 351 -10.97 -17.51 9.71
N LEU A 352 -11.39 -16.29 10.05
CA LEU A 352 -11.91 -15.32 9.08
C LEU A 352 -10.89 -14.94 7.99
N VAL A 353 -9.60 -14.84 8.31
CA VAL A 353 -8.57 -14.50 7.31
C VAL A 353 -8.26 -15.66 6.33
N VAL A 354 -8.56 -16.91 6.71
CA VAL A 354 -8.38 -18.08 5.82
C VAL A 354 -9.52 -18.21 4.82
N ASP A 355 -10.74 -17.81 5.19
CA ASP A 355 -11.92 -17.83 4.32
C ASP A 355 -11.98 -16.66 3.32
N GLU A 356 -12.65 -16.84 2.17
CA GLU A 356 -12.77 -15.78 1.15
C GLU A 356 -13.70 -14.62 1.55
N HIS A 357 -14.80 -14.94 2.23
CA HIS A 357 -15.81 -13.97 2.65
C HIS A 357 -15.46 -13.38 4.02
N GLY A 358 -14.86 -14.18 4.91
CA GLY A 358 -14.28 -13.70 6.16
C GLY A 358 -13.22 -12.61 5.94
N ARG A 359 -12.35 -12.78 4.93
CA ARG A 359 -11.41 -11.72 4.50
C ARG A 359 -12.12 -10.44 4.08
N LYS A 360 -13.27 -10.50 3.41
CA LYS A 360 -14.02 -9.31 2.99
C LYS A 360 -14.61 -8.56 4.20
N VAL A 361 -15.00 -9.25 5.27
CA VAL A 361 -15.41 -8.60 6.53
C VAL A 361 -14.21 -7.95 7.24
N LEU A 362 -13.05 -8.62 7.30
CA LEU A 362 -11.83 -8.04 7.88
C LEU A 362 -11.33 -6.82 7.08
N LEU A 363 -11.33 -6.89 5.74
CA LEU A 363 -10.99 -5.77 4.88
C LEU A 363 -11.97 -4.61 5.04
N TRP A 364 -13.27 -4.85 5.27
CA TRP A 364 -14.22 -3.75 5.52
C TRP A 364 -13.94 -2.99 6.83
N LEU A 365 -13.35 -3.65 7.83
CA LEU A 365 -12.93 -3.01 9.09
C LEU A 365 -11.61 -2.23 8.97
N VAL A 366 -10.90 -2.36 7.85
CA VAL A 366 -9.50 -1.93 7.67
C VAL A 366 -9.35 -0.93 6.51
N THR A 367 -9.92 -1.26 5.35
CA THR A 367 -10.02 -0.44 4.13
C THR A 367 -11.48 -0.44 3.60
N PRO A 368 -12.45 0.13 4.35
CA PRO A 368 -13.86 0.17 3.98
C PRO A 368 -14.10 0.88 2.63
N ALA A 369 -14.90 0.25 1.77
CA ALA A 369 -15.24 0.71 0.42
C ALA A 369 -14.06 0.82 -0.58
N ASP A 370 -12.91 0.20 -0.30
CA ASP A 370 -11.80 0.09 -1.27
C ASP A 370 -12.23 -0.71 -2.52
N SER A 371 -12.22 -0.05 -3.69
CA SER A 371 -12.62 -0.66 -4.96
C SER A 371 -11.70 -1.78 -5.47
N THR A 372 -10.50 -1.93 -4.90
CA THR A 372 -9.60 -3.07 -5.16
C THR A 372 -10.00 -4.32 -4.38
N HIS A 373 -10.93 -4.21 -3.43
CA HIS A 373 -11.42 -5.30 -2.57
C HIS A 373 -12.92 -5.54 -2.73
N PHE A 374 -13.70 -4.50 -2.99
CA PHE A 374 -15.15 -4.55 -3.11
C PHE A 374 -15.61 -4.12 -4.51
N HIS A 375 -16.48 -4.93 -5.13
CA HIS A 375 -16.99 -4.64 -6.47
C HIS A 375 -17.81 -3.33 -6.46
N PRO A 376 -17.62 -2.38 -7.40
CA PRO A 376 -18.25 -1.05 -7.35
C PRO A 376 -19.78 -1.05 -7.19
N GLN A 377 -20.48 -2.02 -7.79
CA GLN A 377 -21.94 -2.17 -7.60
C GLN A 377 -22.33 -2.46 -6.14
N PHE A 378 -21.51 -3.19 -5.36
CA PHE A 378 -21.79 -3.47 -3.96
C PHE A 378 -21.53 -2.24 -3.06
N ILE A 379 -20.50 -1.46 -3.39
CA ILE A 379 -20.27 -0.15 -2.74
C ILE A 379 -21.49 0.75 -3.00
N LYS A 380 -21.93 0.86 -4.26
CA LYS A 380 -23.12 1.64 -4.65
C LYS A 380 -24.40 1.17 -3.96
N GLU A 381 -24.62 -0.14 -3.82
CA GLU A 381 -25.77 -0.68 -3.07
C GLU A 381 -25.72 -0.33 -1.57
N LEU A 382 -24.54 -0.27 -0.95
CA LEU A 382 -24.37 0.25 0.42
C LEU A 382 -24.59 1.76 0.50
N ASP A 383 -24.11 2.53 -0.48
CA ASP A 383 -24.26 3.98 -0.54
C ASP A 383 -25.73 4.40 -0.66
N GLU A 384 -26.48 3.76 -1.57
CA GLU A 384 -27.93 3.90 -1.71
C GLU A 384 -28.65 3.51 -0.41
N GLY A 385 -28.22 2.43 0.23
CA GLY A 385 -28.69 1.98 1.52
C GLY A 385 -28.48 2.98 2.66
N ARG A 386 -27.34 3.69 2.69
CA ARG A 386 -27.07 4.73 3.69
C ARG A 386 -27.97 5.96 3.53
N ILE A 387 -28.38 6.33 2.32
CA ILE A 387 -29.31 7.44 2.07
C ILE A 387 -30.69 7.18 2.73
N VAL A 388 -31.14 5.93 2.71
CA VAL A 388 -32.44 5.52 3.31
C VAL A 388 -32.32 4.95 4.73
N SER A 389 -31.12 4.98 5.31
CA SER A 389 -30.82 4.41 6.63
C SER A 389 -31.25 5.33 7.76
N THR A 390 -31.67 4.75 8.88
CA THR A 390 -31.92 5.49 10.14
C THR A 390 -30.66 6.05 10.82
N SER A 391 -29.46 5.80 10.27
CA SER A 391 -28.16 6.19 10.84
C SER A 391 -27.84 7.67 10.64
N LYS A 392 -27.35 8.32 11.70
CA LYS A 392 -27.05 9.77 11.74
C LYS A 392 -25.59 10.10 12.09
N LYS A 393 -24.77 9.14 12.50
CA LYS A 393 -23.33 9.35 12.72
C LYS A 393 -22.63 9.56 11.38
N ASP A 394 -21.62 10.43 11.37
CA ASP A 394 -20.74 10.64 10.21
C ASP A 394 -20.03 9.34 9.78
N ILE A 395 -19.82 9.19 8.47
CA ILE A 395 -19.28 7.98 7.85
C ILE A 395 -17.79 7.84 8.17
N ALA A 396 -17.00 8.91 8.11
CA ALA A 396 -15.57 8.86 8.40
C ALA A 396 -15.33 8.61 9.90
N LEU A 397 -16.08 9.30 10.78
CA LEU A 397 -16.05 9.07 12.22
C LEU A 397 -16.42 7.63 12.58
N ARG A 398 -17.50 7.07 12.00
CA ARG A 398 -17.90 5.67 12.23
C ARG A 398 -16.79 4.70 11.80
N ARG A 399 -16.21 4.90 10.61
CA ARG A 399 -15.10 4.06 10.10
C ARG A 399 -13.86 4.16 10.99
N GLN A 400 -13.51 5.35 11.46
CA GLN A 400 -12.39 5.59 12.38
C GLN A 400 -12.60 4.92 13.74
N GLU A 401 -13.78 5.02 14.35
CA GLU A 401 -14.13 4.32 15.59
C GLU A 401 -14.00 2.79 15.45
N LEU A 402 -14.52 2.23 14.35
CA LEU A 402 -14.45 0.80 14.06
C LEU A 402 -13.01 0.31 13.85
N LEU A 403 -12.22 1.07 13.07
CA LEU A 403 -10.80 0.79 12.84
C LEU A 403 -10.02 0.81 14.17
N ASN A 404 -10.26 1.81 15.02
CA ASN A 404 -9.61 1.95 16.33
C ASN A 404 -9.87 0.75 17.26
N TYR A 405 -11.04 0.11 17.18
CA TYR A 405 -11.35 -1.10 17.96
C TYR A 405 -10.62 -2.36 17.48
N VAL A 406 -10.23 -2.44 16.20
CA VAL A 406 -9.61 -3.64 15.62
C VAL A 406 -8.10 -3.52 15.42
N ILE A 407 -7.58 -2.34 15.07
CA ILE A 407 -6.26 -2.22 14.46
C ILE A 407 -5.12 -2.71 15.37
N PHE A 408 -5.21 -2.45 16.67
CA PHE A 408 -4.25 -2.95 17.64
C PHE A 408 -4.27 -4.49 17.75
N MET A 409 -5.45 -5.10 17.80
CA MET A 409 -5.58 -6.56 17.91
C MET A 409 -5.17 -7.27 16.62
N LEU A 410 -5.57 -6.74 15.45
CA LEU A 410 -5.14 -7.23 14.14
C LEU A 410 -3.61 -7.14 13.97
N THR A 411 -3.01 -6.02 14.35
CA THR A 411 -1.56 -5.83 14.28
C THR A 411 -0.82 -6.80 15.21
N ASN A 412 -1.28 -6.98 16.45
CA ASN A 412 -0.66 -7.91 17.40
C ASN A 412 -0.78 -9.37 16.95
N GLU A 413 -1.91 -9.76 16.37
CA GLU A 413 -2.15 -11.11 15.82
C GLU A 413 -1.29 -11.37 14.56
N VAL A 414 -1.09 -10.37 13.70
CA VAL A 414 -0.14 -10.40 12.58
C VAL A 414 1.31 -10.55 13.07
N ILE A 415 1.69 -9.86 14.15
CA ILE A 415 3.03 -9.96 14.76
C ILE A 415 3.23 -11.33 15.43
N ALA A 416 2.23 -11.83 16.15
CA ALA A 416 2.31 -13.10 16.87
C ALA A 416 2.36 -14.33 15.96
N LYS A 417 1.81 -14.23 14.73
CA LYS A 417 1.65 -15.35 13.79
C LYS A 417 2.10 -14.97 12.36
N THR A 418 3.18 -14.19 12.21
CA THR A 418 3.57 -13.60 10.91
C THR A 418 3.73 -14.62 9.77
N GLU A 419 4.29 -15.81 10.02
CA GLU A 419 4.42 -16.88 9.01
C GLU A 419 3.05 -17.36 8.49
N PHE A 420 2.06 -17.52 9.38
CA PHE A 420 0.68 -17.85 9.01
C PHE A 420 0.03 -16.73 8.19
N TRP A 421 0.13 -15.47 8.63
CA TRP A 421 -0.46 -14.32 7.93
C TRP A 421 0.16 -14.03 6.55
N LEU A 422 1.38 -14.49 6.30
CA LEU A 422 2.06 -14.39 5.00
C LEU A 422 2.02 -15.70 4.18
N SER A 423 1.41 -16.77 4.69
CA SER A 423 1.44 -18.12 4.09
C SER A 423 0.75 -18.22 2.72
N THR A 424 -0.18 -17.31 2.40
CA THR A 424 -0.86 -17.25 1.10
C THR A 424 -0.97 -15.82 0.59
N ALA A 425 -1.00 -15.63 -0.72
CA ALA A 425 -1.16 -14.30 -1.33
C ALA A 425 -2.45 -13.58 -0.87
N SER A 426 -3.54 -14.32 -0.71
CA SER A 426 -4.83 -13.75 -0.26
C SER A 426 -4.80 -13.29 1.20
N MET A 427 -4.07 -13.98 2.08
CA MET A 427 -3.86 -13.54 3.46
C MET A 427 -2.86 -12.38 3.51
N ALA A 428 -1.78 -12.45 2.74
CA ALA A 428 -0.78 -11.39 2.63
C ALA A 428 -1.34 -10.07 2.09
N LEU A 429 -2.41 -10.09 1.29
CA LEU A 429 -3.15 -8.88 0.89
C LEU A 429 -3.91 -8.24 2.07
N VAL A 430 -4.52 -9.04 2.96
CA VAL A 430 -5.16 -8.53 4.19
C VAL A 430 -4.10 -8.04 5.18
N THR A 431 -2.99 -8.74 5.30
CA THR A 431 -1.80 -8.28 6.05
C THR A 431 -1.30 -6.94 5.49
N LEU A 432 -1.20 -6.81 4.16
CA LEU A 432 -0.81 -5.55 3.53
C LEU A 432 -1.84 -4.44 3.81
N ALA A 433 -3.14 -4.74 3.79
CA ALA A 433 -4.18 -3.79 4.18
C ALA A 433 -4.02 -3.35 5.65
N ILE A 434 -3.80 -4.28 6.58
CA ILE A 434 -3.60 -4.00 8.02
C ILE A 434 -2.36 -3.13 8.25
N ILE A 435 -1.23 -3.39 7.58
CA ILE A 435 -0.01 -2.58 7.73
C ILE A 435 -0.02 -1.35 6.79
N LYS A 436 -0.93 -1.25 5.82
CA LYS A 436 -1.28 0.00 5.12
C LYS A 436 -2.15 0.88 6.00
N SER A 437 -3.05 0.28 6.79
CA SER A 437 -3.73 0.90 7.92
C SER A 437 -2.87 0.86 9.19
N VAL A 438 -1.53 0.94 9.07
CA VAL A 438 -0.70 1.60 10.08
C VAL A 438 -0.24 3.09 9.49
N VAL A 439 -1.00 5.28 9.79
CA VAL A 439 -1.06 6.69 9.30
C VAL A 439 -0.50 7.69 10.32
N GLY A 440 0.71 8.31 10.18
CA GLY A 440 2.14 10.20 8.62
C GLY A 440 2.78 11.58 8.94
N ALA A 441 4.04 11.58 9.33
CA ALA A 441 4.86 12.74 9.61
C ALA A 441 6.17 12.15 10.12
N GLY A 442 7.32 12.75 9.77
CA GLY A 442 8.54 12.44 10.50
C GLY A 442 8.37 12.78 11.99
N GLY A 443 9.26 12.27 12.84
CA GLY A 443 9.14 12.47 14.29
C GLY A 443 8.98 13.95 14.70
N ALA A 444 9.54 14.89 13.93
CA ALA A 444 9.42 16.33 14.18
C ALA A 444 7.98 16.83 13.99
N GLY A 445 7.32 16.44 12.88
CA GLY A 445 5.93 16.80 12.60
C GLY A 445 4.97 16.19 13.63
N LEU A 446 5.17 14.93 14.03
CA LEU A 446 4.41 14.32 15.12
C LEU A 446 4.60 15.07 16.44
N ARG A 447 5.85 15.29 16.85
CA ARG A 447 6.19 15.93 18.14
C ARG A 447 5.70 17.38 18.23
N ALA A 448 5.62 18.08 17.09
CA ALA A 448 4.99 19.38 16.97
C ALA A 448 3.46 19.29 17.06
N ALA A 449 2.84 18.40 16.27
CA ALA A 449 1.38 18.29 16.18
C ALA A 449 0.72 18.01 17.54
N PHE A 450 1.14 16.96 18.24
CA PHE A 450 0.55 16.68 19.56
C PHE A 450 0.97 17.71 20.62
N GLY A 451 2.10 18.40 20.44
CA GLY A 451 2.48 19.54 21.29
C GLY A 451 1.56 20.76 21.13
N LEU A 452 1.04 21.00 19.93
CA LEU A 452 0.05 22.02 19.64
C LEU A 452 -1.34 21.64 20.18
N VAL A 453 -1.79 20.41 19.96
CA VAL A 453 -3.09 19.94 20.47
C VAL A 453 -3.11 19.86 22.00
N ALA A 454 -2.00 19.45 22.64
CA ALA A 454 -1.81 19.57 24.09
C ALA A 454 -1.81 21.03 24.60
N SER A 455 -1.60 22.00 23.70
CA SER A 455 -1.72 23.44 23.95
C SER A 455 -3.08 24.00 23.47
N CYS A 456 -4.07 23.14 23.29
CA CYS A 456 -5.45 23.43 22.85
C CYS A 456 -5.61 24.01 21.42
N PHE A 457 -4.58 23.95 20.56
CA PHE A 457 -4.72 24.33 19.16
C PHE A 457 -5.37 23.21 18.34
N LYS A 458 -6.29 23.56 17.45
CA LYS A 458 -6.75 22.65 16.40
C LYS A 458 -5.65 22.51 15.35
N THR A 459 -5.15 21.30 15.12
CA THR A 459 -3.99 21.06 14.26
C THR A 459 -4.28 20.01 13.19
N ALA A 460 -3.95 20.35 11.94
CA ALA A 460 -3.97 19.43 10.81
C ALA A 460 -2.56 18.88 10.55
N VAL A 461 -2.45 17.58 10.27
CA VAL A 461 -1.20 16.88 9.97
C VAL A 461 -1.28 16.34 8.54
N ILE A 462 -0.70 17.07 7.60
CA ILE A 462 -0.81 16.82 6.15
C ILE A 462 0.46 16.09 5.67
N THR A 463 0.31 15.02 4.89
CA THR A 463 1.42 14.08 4.68
C THR A 463 1.24 13.15 3.49
N LYS A 464 2.31 12.88 2.73
CA LYS A 464 2.27 12.07 1.50
C LYS A 464 2.41 10.54 1.69
N LEU A 465 2.35 10.02 2.93
CA LEU A 465 2.53 8.59 3.31
C LEU A 465 1.76 8.25 4.60
N PHE A 466 1.37 6.99 4.90
CA PHE A 466 0.93 6.62 6.29
C PHE A 466 2.03 7.03 7.31
N PRO A 467 1.76 7.98 8.22
CA PRO A 467 2.94 8.41 9.80
C PRO A 467 3.65 7.32 10.62
N THR A 468 4.12 6.28 9.94
CA THR A 468 5.25 5.39 10.34
C THR A 468 6.14 5.00 9.14
N ARG A 469 5.74 5.32 7.91
CA ARG A 469 6.55 5.09 6.69
C ARG A 469 7.57 6.22 6.41
N SER A 470 7.47 7.33 7.14
CA SER A 470 8.40 8.45 7.07
C SER A 470 9.84 8.02 7.40
N HIS A 471 10.85 8.58 6.72
CA HIS A 471 12.23 8.09 6.75
C HIS A 471 12.88 8.01 8.15
N THR A 472 12.36 8.73 9.16
CA THR A 472 12.69 8.55 10.59
C THR A 472 12.67 7.07 11.01
N VAL A 473 11.78 6.24 10.45
CA VAL A 473 11.68 4.80 10.73
C VAL A 473 12.98 4.02 10.46
N ALA A 474 13.79 4.49 9.50
CA ALA A 474 15.01 3.84 9.06
C ALA A 474 16.27 4.30 9.82
N ALA A 475 16.16 5.23 10.78
CA ALA A 475 17.29 5.62 11.60
C ALA A 475 17.65 4.51 12.60
N GLN A 476 18.91 4.09 12.63
CA GLN A 476 19.32 2.87 13.34
C GLN A 476 19.93 3.16 14.73
N GLY A 477 21.13 3.71 14.76
CA GLY A 477 22.07 3.59 15.90
C GLY A 477 21.82 4.40 17.17
N GLY A 478 20.86 5.33 17.20
CA GLY A 478 20.47 5.99 18.46
C GLY A 478 20.12 7.48 18.39
N ILE A 479 20.01 8.08 19.57
CA ILE A 479 19.68 9.49 19.86
C ILE A 479 20.61 10.04 20.97
N ASN A 480 20.97 11.33 20.90
CA ASN A 480 22.20 11.91 21.50
C ASN A 480 22.02 13.01 22.57
N ALA A 481 23.17 13.55 23.03
CA ALA A 481 23.36 14.97 23.36
C ALA A 481 24.77 15.49 22.89
N ALA A 482 24.88 16.63 22.18
CA ALA A 482 26.11 17.41 21.79
C ALA A 482 27.13 16.85 20.73
N LEU A 483 27.95 17.63 19.96
CA LEU A 483 28.00 19.04 19.44
C LEU A 483 29.14 19.22 18.36
N ASP A 484 29.12 20.26 17.48
CA ASP A 484 30.22 20.64 16.54
C ASP A 484 30.15 22.15 16.07
N TRP A 485 31.17 22.69 15.37
CA TRP A 485 31.54 24.13 15.35
C TRP A 485 31.34 24.97 14.05
N ILE A 486 30.25 24.82 13.29
CA ILE A 486 29.63 25.97 12.58
C ILE A 486 28.09 25.94 12.65
N GLY A 487 27.53 25.32 13.68
CA GLY A 487 26.13 25.57 14.02
C GLY A 487 25.99 26.86 14.82
N ASP A 488 24.79 27.43 14.81
CA ASP A 488 24.40 28.58 15.63
C ASP A 488 24.39 28.16 17.11
N HIS A 489 25.25 28.77 17.93
CA HIS A 489 25.54 28.34 19.30
C HIS A 489 24.35 28.46 20.27
N ASP A 490 23.35 29.29 19.98
CA ASP A 490 22.10 29.37 20.74
C ASP A 490 21.20 28.15 20.51
N ALA A 491 20.97 27.77 19.24
CA ALA A 491 20.25 26.54 18.89
C ALA A 491 21.01 25.29 19.35
N ILE A 492 22.33 25.30 19.22
CA ILE A 492 23.25 24.28 19.73
C ILE A 492 23.13 24.12 21.26
N HIS A 493 23.07 25.22 22.00
CA HIS A 493 22.87 25.20 23.46
C HIS A 493 21.49 24.67 23.80
N TYR A 494 20.43 25.19 23.18
CA TYR A 494 19.04 24.77 23.40
C TYR A 494 18.84 23.27 23.20
N MET A 495 19.40 22.71 22.11
CA MET A 495 19.33 21.29 21.79
C MET A 495 20.01 20.41 22.85
N CYS A 496 21.09 20.88 23.47
CA CYS A 496 21.85 20.06 24.41
C CYS A 496 21.37 20.18 25.85
N GLU A 497 20.92 21.37 26.27
CA GLU A 497 20.27 21.58 27.57
C GLU A 497 18.95 20.80 27.68
N ASN A 498 18.15 20.76 26.61
CA ASN A 498 16.88 20.03 26.59
C ASN A 498 17.00 18.53 26.31
N ALA A 499 18.19 18.01 25.98
CA ALA A 499 18.38 16.62 25.58
C ALA A 499 17.98 15.60 26.66
N PRO A 500 18.40 15.70 27.94
CA PRO A 500 18.03 14.70 28.95
C PRO A 500 16.52 14.62 29.16
N ARG A 501 15.84 15.77 29.15
CA ARG A 501 14.38 15.86 29.26
C ARG A 501 13.68 15.25 28.04
N ALA A 502 14.20 15.45 26.83
CA ALA A 502 13.62 14.88 25.63
C ALA A 502 13.72 13.33 25.60
N ILE A 503 14.82 12.77 26.09
CA ILE A 503 14.96 11.31 26.28
C ILE A 503 13.99 10.79 27.34
N GLN A 504 13.86 11.49 28.47
CA GLN A 504 12.93 11.09 29.54
C GLN A 504 11.46 11.17 29.09
N GLU A 505 11.08 12.16 28.29
CA GLU A 505 9.74 12.23 27.69
C GLU A 505 9.48 11.05 26.73
N LEU A 506 10.45 10.69 25.88
CA LEU A 506 10.33 9.51 25.00
C LEU A 506 10.16 8.20 25.79
N GLU A 507 10.94 8.00 26.86
CA GLU A 507 10.83 6.80 27.68
C GLU A 507 9.49 6.74 28.43
N ASN A 508 9.02 7.87 28.98
CA ASN A 508 7.70 7.99 29.60
C ASN A 508 6.52 7.78 28.61
N TYR A 509 6.70 8.09 27.32
CA TYR A 509 5.73 7.74 26.26
C TYR A 509 5.71 6.23 25.93
N GLY A 510 6.65 5.46 26.50
CA GLY A 510 6.77 4.01 26.30
C GLY A 510 7.84 3.59 25.29
N MET A 511 8.77 4.46 24.91
CA MET A 511 9.83 4.09 23.96
C MET A 511 10.70 2.96 24.53
N PRO A 512 10.81 1.79 23.86
CA PRO A 512 11.40 0.58 24.42
C PRO A 512 12.94 0.59 24.35
N PHE A 513 13.57 1.60 24.96
CA PHE A 513 15.03 1.70 25.08
C PHE A 513 15.65 0.41 25.62
N SER A 514 16.74 -0.04 24.98
CA SER A 514 17.61 -1.09 25.50
C SER A 514 18.06 -0.71 26.91
N ARG A 515 18.26 -1.71 27.79
CA ARG A 515 18.51 -1.46 29.22
C ARG A 515 19.88 -1.95 29.67
N THR A 516 20.43 -1.27 30.67
CA THR A 516 21.56 -1.78 31.47
C THR A 516 21.05 -2.77 32.52
N ASN A 517 21.97 -3.48 33.19
CA ASN A 517 21.64 -4.37 34.31
C ASN A 517 20.96 -3.65 35.49
N GLU A 518 20.99 -2.32 35.53
CA GLU A 518 20.34 -1.46 36.54
C GLU A 518 18.93 -0.99 36.09
N GLY A 519 18.42 -1.46 34.95
CA GLY A 519 17.13 -1.02 34.38
C GLY A 519 17.15 0.39 33.75
N LYS A 520 18.28 1.09 33.79
CA LYS A 520 18.49 2.40 33.13
C LYS A 520 18.59 2.23 31.62
N ILE A 521 18.38 3.32 30.87
CA ILE A 521 18.60 3.36 29.42
C ILE A 521 20.06 3.03 29.10
N TYR A 522 20.28 2.04 28.23
CA TYR A 522 21.59 1.69 27.70
C TYR A 522 22.03 2.72 26.65
N GLN A 523 23.32 3.07 26.71
CA GLN A 523 23.96 4.03 25.82
C GLN A 523 25.20 3.38 25.20
N ARG A 524 25.46 3.67 23.92
CA ARG A 524 26.62 3.16 23.17
C ARG A 524 27.59 4.29 22.73
N PRO A 525 28.85 3.98 22.41
CA PRO A 525 29.78 4.94 21.79
C PRO A 525 29.37 5.27 20.36
N PHE A 526 29.76 6.44 19.85
CA PHE A 526 29.45 6.88 18.49
C PHE A 526 30.48 7.89 17.96
N GLY A 527 30.44 8.16 16.65
CA GLY A 527 31.40 9.04 15.98
C GLY A 527 31.41 10.48 16.53
N GLY A 528 32.60 10.99 16.87
CA GLY A 528 32.82 12.37 17.33
C GLY A 528 32.38 12.67 18.77
N GLN A 529 32.16 11.64 19.61
CA GLN A 529 31.69 11.83 20.99
C GLN A 529 32.84 11.77 22.01
N SER A 530 33.00 12.82 22.83
CA SER A 530 34.08 12.90 23.83
C SER A 530 33.64 13.50 25.17
N LEU A 531 34.39 13.18 26.22
CA LEU A 531 34.27 13.75 27.56
C LEU A 531 35.18 14.99 27.72
N ASP A 532 34.95 15.78 28.77
CA ASP A 532 35.73 16.95 29.18
C ASP A 532 36.13 17.89 28.04
N ARG A 533 35.15 18.21 27.18
CA ARG A 533 35.29 19.10 26.01
C ARG A 533 36.41 18.64 25.04
N GLY A 534 36.56 17.32 24.86
CA GLY A 534 37.55 16.71 23.97
C GLY A 534 38.81 16.20 24.68
N LYS A 535 38.87 16.24 26.01
CA LYS A 535 40.07 15.85 26.79
C LYS A 535 39.92 14.54 27.57
N GLY A 536 38.69 14.15 27.92
CA GLY A 536 38.42 12.98 28.78
C GLY A 536 38.25 11.66 28.02
N GLY A 537 38.74 11.56 26.78
CA GLY A 537 38.54 10.39 25.93
C GLY A 537 37.12 10.26 25.36
N LEU A 538 36.77 9.04 24.96
CA LEU A 538 35.52 8.67 24.28
C LEU A 538 34.30 8.76 25.21
N ALA A 539 33.22 9.41 24.75
CA ALA A 539 31.96 9.45 25.48
C ALA A 539 30.98 8.36 25.01
N VAL A 540 30.21 7.84 25.97
CA VAL A 540 29.18 6.80 25.76
C VAL A 540 27.82 7.42 26.08
N ARG A 541 27.20 8.06 25.08
CA ARG A 541 26.03 8.93 25.30
C ARG A 541 24.94 8.83 24.23
N THR A 542 24.96 7.75 23.45
CA THR A 542 23.97 7.47 22.40
C THR A 542 22.94 6.48 22.90
N CYS A 543 21.78 6.96 23.34
CA CYS A 543 20.65 6.13 23.78
C CYS A 543 20.07 5.38 22.58
N CYS A 544 19.73 4.10 22.72
CA CYS A 544 19.32 3.28 21.57
C CYS A 544 18.26 2.21 21.90
N VAL A 545 17.60 1.71 20.85
CA VAL A 545 16.76 0.50 20.86
C VAL A 545 17.41 -0.50 19.91
N ALA A 546 18.43 -1.21 20.41
CA ALA A 546 19.40 -1.91 19.57
C ALA A 546 19.85 -1.01 18.39
N ASP A 547 19.78 -1.49 17.17
CA ASP A 547 19.98 -0.73 15.93
C ASP A 547 18.66 -0.36 15.21
N ARG A 548 17.53 -0.32 15.94
CA ARG A 548 16.18 -0.01 15.43
C ARG A 548 15.55 1.19 16.16
N THR A 549 16.38 2.16 16.55
CA THR A 549 15.97 3.30 17.40
C THR A 549 14.95 4.22 16.73
N GLY A 550 15.10 4.52 15.44
CA GLY A 550 14.22 5.39 14.67
C GLY A 550 12.83 4.79 14.41
N HIS A 551 12.77 3.49 14.12
CA HIS A 551 11.51 2.73 14.07
C HIS A 551 10.76 2.86 15.39
N SER A 552 11.45 2.57 16.49
CA SER A 552 10.88 2.60 17.85
C SER A 552 10.43 4.01 18.25
N LEU A 553 11.24 5.03 17.97
CA LEU A 553 10.92 6.44 18.21
C LEU A 553 9.69 6.89 17.40
N LEU A 554 9.62 6.53 16.12
CA LEU A 554 8.52 6.96 15.25
C LEU A 554 7.20 6.28 15.64
N HIS A 555 7.23 4.97 15.92
CA HIS A 555 6.05 4.27 16.43
C HIS A 555 5.61 4.77 17.82
N THR A 556 6.55 5.16 18.69
CA THR A 556 6.22 5.75 20.01
C THR A 556 5.58 7.13 19.85
N LEU A 557 6.19 8.04 19.09
CA LEU A 557 5.63 9.38 18.85
C LEU A 557 4.28 9.31 18.14
N TYR A 558 4.08 8.30 17.29
CA TYR A 558 2.81 8.08 16.64
C TYR A 558 1.74 7.58 17.62
N GLY A 559 2.04 6.54 18.40
CA GLY A 559 1.13 6.02 19.44
C GLY A 559 0.81 7.05 20.54
N GLU A 560 1.76 7.93 20.86
CA GLU A 560 1.51 9.10 21.71
C GLU A 560 0.57 10.10 21.01
N SER A 561 0.81 10.43 19.74
CA SER A 561 -0.01 11.41 19.00
C SER A 561 -1.49 11.01 18.85
N LEU A 562 -1.78 9.70 18.80
CA LEU A 562 -3.15 9.16 18.79
C LEU A 562 -3.93 9.38 20.10
N LYS A 563 -3.29 9.84 21.18
CA LYS A 563 -3.96 10.24 22.43
C LYS A 563 -4.56 11.66 22.36
N TYR A 564 -4.32 12.40 21.27
CA TYR A 564 -4.71 13.79 21.07
C TYR A 564 -5.54 13.95 19.80
N ASP A 565 -6.38 14.98 19.75
CA ASP A 565 -7.25 15.32 18.59
C ASP A 565 -6.45 15.95 17.42
N CYS A 566 -5.50 15.19 16.87
CA CYS A 566 -4.74 15.55 15.68
C CYS A 566 -5.53 15.18 14.42
N HIS A 567 -5.87 16.15 13.57
CA HIS A 567 -6.58 15.88 12.32
C HIS A 567 -5.60 15.46 11.21
N TYR A 568 -5.50 14.16 10.92
CA TYR A 568 -4.60 13.65 9.89
C TYR A 568 -5.21 13.74 8.49
N TYR A 569 -4.44 14.27 7.53
CA TYR A 569 -4.76 14.35 6.10
C TYR A 569 -3.73 13.54 5.33
N ILE A 570 -4.17 12.35 4.93
CA ILE A 570 -3.36 11.15 4.76
C ILE A 570 -3.15 10.85 3.28
N GLU A 571 -1.88 10.67 2.89
CA GLU A 571 -1.50 10.58 1.49
C GLU A 571 -2.00 11.82 0.71
N TYR A 572 -1.79 12.98 1.34
CA TYR A 572 -1.96 14.32 0.75
C TYR A 572 -0.59 14.87 0.40
N PHE A 573 -0.34 15.09 -0.89
CA PHE A 573 0.87 15.73 -1.38
C PHE A 573 0.72 17.25 -1.33
N VAL A 574 1.50 17.90 -0.46
CA VAL A 574 1.51 19.38 -0.39
C VAL A 574 2.27 19.93 -1.60
N ILE A 575 1.61 20.79 -2.37
CA ILE A 575 2.15 21.37 -3.60
C ILE A 575 2.97 22.63 -3.26
N ASP A 576 2.39 23.55 -2.48
CA ASP A 576 2.96 24.88 -2.20
C ASP A 576 2.42 25.53 -0.92
N LEU A 577 3.16 26.54 -0.44
CA LEU A 577 2.71 27.49 0.57
C LEU A 577 1.70 28.50 -0.01
N MET A 578 0.64 28.79 0.74
CA MET A 578 -0.21 29.95 0.49
C MET A 578 0.38 31.17 1.21
N MET A 579 0.93 32.11 0.44
CA MET A 579 1.53 33.34 0.97
C MET A 579 0.60 34.55 0.73
N HIS A 580 0.48 35.43 1.73
CA HIS A 580 -0.30 36.67 1.64
C HIS A 580 0.39 37.78 2.42
N LYS A 581 0.70 38.91 1.76
CA LYS A 581 1.37 40.08 2.36
C LYS A 581 2.63 39.70 3.17
N GLY A 582 3.46 38.81 2.62
CA GLY A 582 4.69 38.32 3.26
C GLY A 582 4.49 37.30 4.39
N SER A 583 3.25 37.00 4.79
CA SER A 583 2.92 35.99 5.80
C SER A 583 2.50 34.67 5.14
N CYS A 584 2.79 33.53 5.77
CA CYS A 584 2.16 32.27 5.38
C CYS A 584 0.76 32.16 6.01
N VAL A 585 -0.23 31.76 5.21
CA VAL A 585 -1.64 31.61 5.62
C VAL A 585 -2.19 30.20 5.39
N GLY A 586 -1.32 29.24 5.05
CA GLY A 586 -1.69 27.84 4.83
C GLY A 586 -0.89 27.17 3.71
N VAL A 587 -1.42 26.06 3.18
CA VAL A 587 -0.85 25.32 2.04
C VAL A 587 -1.91 24.83 1.06
N VAL A 588 -1.52 24.61 -0.20
CA VAL A 588 -2.30 23.87 -1.21
C VAL A 588 -1.82 22.43 -1.25
N ALA A 589 -2.72 21.45 -1.28
CA ALA A 589 -2.36 20.04 -1.39
C ALA A 589 -3.29 19.25 -2.32
N LEU A 590 -2.74 18.21 -2.95
CA LEU A 590 -3.46 17.19 -3.69
C LEU A 590 -3.71 15.98 -2.78
N SER A 591 -4.97 15.58 -2.63
CA SER A 591 -5.35 14.26 -2.10
C SER A 591 -4.97 13.18 -3.13
N LEU A 592 -4.13 12.21 -2.75
CA LEU A 592 -3.69 11.13 -3.66
C LEU A 592 -4.71 9.98 -3.78
N ASP A 593 -5.70 9.92 -2.90
CA ASP A 593 -6.77 8.90 -2.89
C ASP A 593 -7.84 9.20 -3.95
N ASP A 594 -8.38 10.43 -3.95
CA ASP A 594 -9.47 10.86 -4.84
C ASP A 594 -9.06 11.92 -5.88
N GLY A 595 -7.82 12.39 -5.86
CA GLY A 595 -7.30 13.41 -6.78
C GLY A 595 -7.83 14.83 -6.51
N THR A 596 -8.50 15.09 -5.39
CA THR A 596 -9.07 16.42 -5.10
C THR A 596 -8.02 17.41 -4.59
N LEU A 597 -8.26 18.70 -4.86
CA LEU A 597 -7.38 19.80 -4.48
C LEU A 597 -7.93 20.53 -3.25
N HIS A 598 -7.11 20.65 -2.22
CA HIS A 598 -7.47 21.20 -0.92
C HIS A 598 -6.62 22.43 -0.58
N ARG A 599 -7.23 23.40 0.11
CA ARG A 599 -6.55 24.59 0.66
C ARG A 599 -6.66 24.57 2.17
N PHE A 600 -5.56 24.26 2.83
CA PHE A 600 -5.45 24.16 4.28
C PHE A 600 -5.05 25.51 4.85
N PHE A 601 -6.03 26.32 5.22
CA PHE A 601 -5.80 27.63 5.82
C PHE A 601 -5.40 27.50 7.30
N ALA A 602 -4.29 28.13 7.69
CA ALA A 602 -3.77 28.13 9.05
C ALA A 602 -3.08 29.47 9.39
N LYS A 603 -3.15 29.90 10.66
CA LYS A 603 -2.36 31.04 11.17
C LYS A 603 -0.88 30.67 11.40
N SER A 604 -0.56 29.38 11.44
CA SER A 604 0.81 28.87 11.58
C SER A 604 0.98 27.57 10.80
N THR A 605 1.89 27.57 9.84
CA THR A 605 2.28 26.43 9.00
C THR A 605 3.64 25.92 9.46
N ILE A 606 3.78 24.60 9.62
CA ILE A 606 5.04 23.95 10.02
C ILE A 606 5.52 23.03 8.90
N LEU A 607 6.73 23.28 8.40
CA LEU A 607 7.41 22.41 7.44
C LEU A 607 8.30 21.40 8.17
N ALA A 608 7.98 20.11 8.02
CA ALA A 608 8.69 18.99 8.63
C ALA A 608 8.90 17.83 7.63
N THR A 609 9.18 18.16 6.36
CA THR A 609 9.15 17.25 5.21
C THR A 609 10.34 16.30 5.07
N GLY A 610 11.43 16.52 5.81
CA GLY A 610 12.70 15.81 5.63
C GLY A 610 13.57 16.37 4.49
N GLY A 611 14.77 15.80 4.31
CA GLY A 611 15.77 16.28 3.35
C GLY A 611 15.55 15.87 1.89
N SER A 612 16.52 16.24 1.05
CA SER A 612 16.53 16.04 -0.42
C SER A 612 17.55 14.99 -0.89
N GLY A 613 17.84 13.97 -0.07
CA GLY A 613 18.89 12.98 -0.35
C GLY A 613 18.76 12.26 -1.70
N ARG A 614 17.54 12.16 -2.27
CA ARG A 614 17.27 11.58 -3.60
C ARG A 614 17.66 12.48 -4.78
N ALA A 615 18.28 13.64 -4.53
CA ALA A 615 19.01 14.39 -5.55
C ALA A 615 20.22 13.61 -6.08
N TYR A 616 20.75 12.66 -5.30
CA TYR A 616 21.90 11.82 -5.65
C TYR A 616 21.49 10.40 -6.08
N PHE A 617 22.33 9.75 -6.88
CA PHE A 617 22.13 8.37 -7.33
C PHE A 617 22.21 7.36 -6.17
N GLN A 618 23.26 7.44 -5.34
CA GLN A 618 23.43 6.53 -4.21
C GLN A 618 23.23 7.26 -2.86
N CYS A 619 22.04 7.07 -2.28
CA CYS A 619 21.72 7.58 -0.96
C CYS A 619 21.05 6.51 -0.07
N THR A 620 21.30 6.59 1.24
CA THR A 620 20.58 5.84 2.29
C THR A 620 19.14 6.34 2.50
N GLY A 621 18.79 7.50 1.94
CA GLY A 621 17.46 8.11 2.04
C GLY A 621 16.37 7.29 1.36
N ALA A 622 15.15 7.31 1.91
CA ALA A 622 13.98 6.73 1.26
C ALA A 622 13.73 7.39 -0.12
N HIS A 623 13.00 6.73 -1.02
CA HIS A 623 12.65 7.28 -2.34
C HIS A 623 11.88 8.62 -2.24
N THR A 624 11.21 8.84 -1.12
CA THR A 624 10.37 10.01 -0.81
C THR A 624 11.14 11.19 -0.20
N CYS A 625 12.46 11.08 -0.02
CA CYS A 625 13.33 12.15 0.52
C CYS A 625 13.72 13.15 -0.59
N THR A 626 12.72 13.93 -1.02
CA THR A 626 12.72 14.74 -2.26
C THR A 626 12.83 16.25 -2.04
N GLY A 627 12.95 16.70 -0.79
CA GLY A 627 13.18 18.12 -0.47
C GLY A 627 11.97 19.04 -0.62
N ASP A 628 10.75 18.52 -0.62
CA ASP A 628 9.53 19.27 -1.00
C ASP A 628 9.35 20.58 -0.22
N GLY A 629 9.57 20.58 1.10
CA GLY A 629 9.47 21.77 1.95
C GLY A 629 10.49 22.86 1.58
N MET A 630 11.71 22.47 1.22
CA MET A 630 12.74 23.39 0.75
C MET A 630 12.36 24.00 -0.61
N ALA A 631 11.78 23.20 -1.51
CA ALA A 631 11.34 23.67 -2.81
C ALA A 631 10.11 24.59 -2.75
N MET A 632 9.15 24.30 -1.86
CA MET A 632 8.01 25.21 -1.59
C MET A 632 8.48 26.57 -1.04
N ILE A 633 9.52 26.57 -0.20
CA ILE A 633 10.16 27.80 0.31
C ILE A 633 10.79 28.60 -0.83
N THR A 634 11.56 27.97 -1.71
CA THR A 634 12.09 28.64 -2.90
C THR A 634 11.00 29.16 -3.83
N ARG A 635 9.92 28.40 -4.06
CA ARG A 635 8.78 28.87 -4.89
C ARG A 635 8.03 30.05 -4.28
N ALA A 636 7.95 30.11 -2.94
CA ALA A 636 7.45 31.27 -2.20
C ALA A 636 8.40 32.49 -2.22
N GLY A 637 9.53 32.44 -2.95
CA GLY A 637 10.52 33.52 -3.02
C GLY A 637 11.39 33.64 -1.76
N LEU A 638 11.40 32.61 -0.91
CA LEU A 638 12.15 32.59 0.35
C LEU A 638 13.46 31.78 0.20
N ALA A 639 14.45 32.13 1.03
CA ALA A 639 15.80 31.60 0.92
C ALA A 639 15.97 30.19 1.51
N LEU A 640 16.96 29.45 1.01
CA LEU A 640 17.54 28.29 1.69
C LEU A 640 18.94 28.64 2.23
N GLN A 641 19.42 27.85 3.19
CA GLN A 641 20.69 28.05 3.87
C GLN A 641 21.57 26.79 3.78
N ASP A 642 22.88 26.96 3.61
CA ASP A 642 23.92 25.92 3.77
C ASP A 642 23.74 24.64 2.91
N MET A 643 23.04 24.73 1.78
CA MET A 643 22.65 23.61 0.92
C MET A 643 23.84 22.75 0.45
N GLU A 644 25.01 23.34 0.23
CA GLU A 644 26.22 22.64 -0.21
C GLU A 644 26.75 21.58 0.79
N PHE A 645 26.34 21.66 2.05
CA PHE A 645 26.71 20.73 3.11
C PHE A 645 25.78 19.51 3.12
N ILE A 646 26.14 18.53 2.28
CA ILE A 646 25.54 17.20 2.21
C ILE A 646 26.45 16.19 2.91
N GLN A 647 25.94 15.46 3.90
CA GLN A 647 26.70 14.41 4.59
C GLN A 647 26.61 13.07 3.86
N PHE A 648 27.79 12.52 3.60
CA PHE A 648 27.99 11.12 3.28
C PHE A 648 28.16 10.33 4.58
N HIS A 649 27.40 9.24 4.74
CA HIS A 649 27.64 8.26 5.80
C HIS A 649 28.78 7.34 5.36
N PRO A 650 29.82 7.10 6.19
CA PRO A 650 30.95 6.26 5.78
C PRO A 650 30.53 4.86 5.34
N THR A 651 29.55 4.27 6.03
CA THR A 651 29.15 2.87 5.87
C THR A 651 27.75 2.71 5.28
N GLY A 652 27.58 2.99 3.99
CA GLY A 652 26.48 2.45 3.19
C GLY A 652 26.93 1.14 2.53
N ILE A 653 26.05 0.13 2.42
CA ILE A 653 26.34 -1.15 1.77
C ILE A 653 26.60 -0.91 0.27
N TYR A 654 27.67 -1.51 -0.25
CA TYR A 654 28.01 -1.45 -1.67
C TYR A 654 26.91 -1.99 -2.58
N GLY A 655 26.68 -1.31 -3.71
CA GLY A 655 25.61 -1.58 -4.66
C GLY A 655 24.21 -1.17 -4.20
N SER A 656 23.78 -1.55 -2.99
CA SER A 656 22.42 -1.29 -2.50
C SER A 656 22.22 0.08 -1.85
N GLY A 657 23.29 0.74 -1.38
CA GLY A 657 23.23 2.01 -0.65
C GLY A 657 22.55 1.94 0.72
N CYS A 658 22.17 0.74 1.21
CA CYS A 658 21.49 0.57 2.49
C CYS A 658 22.40 0.93 3.67
N LEU A 659 21.84 1.49 4.74
CA LEU A 659 22.63 1.95 5.89
C LEU A 659 23.15 0.79 6.74
N MET A 660 24.46 0.72 6.94
CA MET A 660 25.07 0.02 8.08
C MET A 660 25.33 1.04 9.19
N THR A 661 24.68 0.87 10.34
CA THR A 661 24.76 1.83 11.44
C THR A 661 26.19 2.14 11.87
N GLU A 662 26.47 3.41 12.17
CA GLU A 662 27.70 3.82 12.84
C GLU A 662 27.85 3.20 14.23
N GLY A 663 26.76 2.70 14.82
CA GLY A 663 26.79 1.81 15.98
C GLY A 663 27.61 0.54 15.76
N CYS A 664 27.77 0.03 14.54
CA CYS A 664 28.66 -1.09 14.25
C CYS A 664 30.12 -0.77 14.63
N ARG A 665 30.54 0.48 14.43
CA ARG A 665 31.85 0.99 14.87
C ARG A 665 31.83 1.31 16.37
N GLY A 666 30.69 1.77 16.90
CA GLY A 666 30.45 1.97 18.33
C GLY A 666 30.63 0.70 19.18
N GLU A 667 30.16 -0.46 18.70
CA GLU A 667 30.38 -1.76 19.35
C GLU A 667 31.79 -2.35 19.14
N GLY A 668 32.71 -1.63 18.48
CA GLY A 668 34.09 -2.07 18.24
C GLY A 668 34.37 -2.70 16.87
N GLY A 669 33.45 -2.59 15.91
CA GLY A 669 33.70 -2.90 14.50
C GLY A 669 34.67 -1.89 13.85
N TYR A 670 35.45 -2.32 12.85
CA TYR A 670 36.45 -1.45 12.22
C TYR A 670 36.48 -1.58 10.69
N LEU A 671 37.14 -0.62 10.04
CA LEU A 671 37.25 -0.54 8.58
C LEU A 671 38.60 -1.10 8.13
N ILE A 672 38.61 -1.93 7.08
CA ILE A 672 39.84 -2.41 6.45
C ILE A 672 39.81 -2.20 4.93
N ASN A 673 40.96 -1.83 4.36
CA ASN A 673 41.13 -1.67 2.91
C ASN A 673 41.29 -3.04 2.22
N GLY A 674 41.43 -3.05 0.89
CA GLY A 674 41.61 -4.26 0.07
C GLY A 674 42.91 -5.02 0.35
N ASN A 675 43.86 -4.42 1.06
CA ASN A 675 45.10 -5.07 1.53
C ASN A 675 44.93 -5.69 2.94
N GLY A 676 43.77 -5.52 3.59
CA GLY A 676 43.50 -5.98 4.97
C GLY A 676 43.96 -5.00 6.06
N GLU A 677 44.42 -3.81 5.70
CA GLU A 677 44.95 -2.81 6.64
C GLU A 677 43.84 -2.01 7.32
N ARG A 678 43.93 -1.82 8.64
CA ARG A 678 43.05 -0.94 9.45
C ARG A 678 43.43 0.53 9.28
N PHE A 679 43.34 1.03 8.05
CA PHE A 679 43.87 2.31 7.58
C PHE A 679 43.49 3.53 8.42
N MET A 680 42.36 3.54 9.15
CA MET A 680 41.92 4.69 9.96
C MET A 680 42.92 5.11 11.05
N GLN A 681 43.83 4.21 11.46
CA GLN A 681 44.98 4.55 12.33
C GLN A 681 45.87 5.65 11.73
N ASN A 682 45.99 5.71 10.39
CA ASN A 682 46.80 6.69 9.67
C ASN A 682 46.10 8.07 9.54
N TYR A 683 44.75 8.09 9.52
CA TYR A 683 43.96 9.29 9.24
C TYR A 683 43.41 10.00 10.49
N ALA A 684 43.15 9.27 11.57
CA ALA A 684 42.60 9.82 12.82
C ALA A 684 43.10 9.01 14.03
N PRO A 685 44.36 9.15 14.46
CA PRO A 685 45.02 8.21 15.38
C PRO A 685 44.42 8.16 16.79
N ASN A 686 43.64 9.16 17.23
CA ASN A 686 43.04 9.18 18.57
C ASN A 686 41.60 8.62 18.56
N ALA A 687 40.78 9.02 17.58
CA ALA A 687 39.37 8.61 17.48
C ALA A 687 39.14 7.37 16.60
N LEU A 688 40.10 7.00 15.75
CA LEU A 688 40.04 5.88 14.80
C LEU A 688 38.73 5.91 13.98
N GLU A 689 38.01 4.79 13.90
CA GLU A 689 36.73 4.71 13.17
C GLU A 689 35.58 5.50 13.82
N LEU A 690 35.78 6.01 15.04
CA LEU A 690 34.88 6.93 15.73
C LEU A 690 35.30 8.41 15.56
N ALA A 691 36.18 8.71 14.60
CA ALA A 691 36.32 10.06 14.06
C ALA A 691 35.01 10.58 13.44
N SER A 692 34.97 11.88 13.13
CA SER A 692 33.82 12.50 12.48
C SER A 692 33.55 11.92 11.08
N ARG A 693 32.26 11.86 10.72
CA ARG A 693 31.77 11.24 9.46
C ARG A 693 32.42 11.81 8.21
N ASP A 694 32.71 13.11 8.20
CA ASP A 694 33.40 13.78 7.10
C ASP A 694 34.87 13.33 6.96
N VAL A 695 35.57 13.07 8.07
CA VAL A 695 36.94 12.55 8.07
C VAL A 695 36.97 11.09 7.61
N VAL A 696 36.12 10.23 8.18
CA VAL A 696 36.09 8.79 7.81
C VAL A 696 35.67 8.59 6.35
N SER A 697 34.69 9.37 5.86
CA SER A 697 34.24 9.28 4.46
C SER A 697 35.34 9.72 3.47
N ARG A 698 36.10 10.77 3.78
CA ARG A 698 37.27 11.16 2.97
C ARG A 698 38.34 10.07 2.99
N ALA A 699 38.71 9.56 4.16
CA ALA A 699 39.72 8.51 4.29
C ALA A 699 39.37 7.27 3.45
N MET A 700 38.14 6.76 3.53
CA MET A 700 37.66 5.66 2.69
C MET A 700 37.75 5.98 1.18
N THR A 701 37.46 7.23 0.80
CA THR A 701 37.52 7.67 -0.61
C THR A 701 38.96 7.81 -1.11
N VAL A 702 39.91 8.21 -0.25
CA VAL A 702 41.35 8.23 -0.56
C VAL A 702 41.89 6.81 -0.74
N GLU A 703 41.56 5.88 0.17
CA GLU A 703 41.94 4.46 0.03
C GLU A 703 41.46 3.86 -1.31
N ILE A 704 40.23 4.16 -1.72
CA ILE A 704 39.69 3.73 -3.02
C ILE A 704 40.44 4.39 -4.18
N ARG A 705 40.58 5.74 -4.18
CA ARG A 705 41.24 6.50 -5.25
C ARG A 705 42.71 6.13 -5.44
N GLU A 706 43.42 5.81 -4.37
CA GLU A 706 44.83 5.36 -4.39
C GLU A 706 44.97 3.85 -4.65
N GLY A 707 43.91 3.18 -5.13
CA GLY A 707 43.95 1.79 -5.57
C GLY A 707 44.11 0.77 -4.45
N ARG A 708 43.80 1.14 -3.20
CA ARG A 708 43.75 0.24 -2.03
C ARG A 708 42.32 -0.23 -1.71
N GLY A 709 41.32 0.15 -2.50
CA GLY A 709 39.96 -0.40 -2.37
C GLY A 709 39.90 -1.93 -2.56
N ALA A 710 38.84 -2.53 -2.04
CA ALA A 710 38.57 -3.96 -2.03
C ALA A 710 37.71 -4.42 -3.22
N GLY A 711 37.58 -5.74 -3.39
CA GLY A 711 36.83 -6.35 -4.48
C GLY A 711 37.57 -6.35 -5.82
N LYS A 712 36.93 -6.90 -6.85
CA LYS A 712 37.54 -7.05 -8.20
C LYS A 712 37.89 -5.70 -8.85
N ASN A 713 37.09 -4.67 -8.58
CA ASN A 713 37.22 -3.34 -9.18
C ASN A 713 37.96 -2.34 -8.28
N LYS A 714 38.30 -2.72 -7.04
CA LYS A 714 38.91 -1.85 -6.01
C LYS A 714 38.07 -0.62 -5.64
N ASP A 715 36.75 -0.77 -5.61
CA ASP A 715 35.76 0.31 -5.56
C ASP A 715 34.95 0.41 -4.23
N PHE A 716 35.30 -0.40 -3.22
CA PHE A 716 34.71 -0.31 -1.87
C PHE A 716 35.74 -0.58 -0.76
N ILE A 717 35.29 -0.50 0.49
CA ILE A 717 36.05 -0.80 1.72
C ILE A 717 35.28 -1.87 2.52
N TYR A 718 35.96 -2.65 3.37
CA TYR A 718 35.27 -3.63 4.22
C TYR A 718 35.00 -3.08 5.62
N LEU A 719 33.79 -3.30 6.13
CA LEU A 719 33.44 -3.15 7.55
C LEU A 719 33.52 -4.53 8.23
N GLN A 720 34.53 -4.72 9.05
CA GLN A 720 34.77 -5.96 9.79
C GLN A 720 34.04 -5.96 11.14
N LEU A 721 33.26 -7.03 11.38
CA LEU A 721 32.46 -7.23 12.59
C LEU A 721 32.65 -8.61 13.23
N HIS A 722 33.12 -9.62 12.49
CA HIS A 722 33.11 -11.02 12.91
C HIS A 722 34.01 -11.38 14.13
N HIS A 723 34.83 -10.43 14.60
CA HIS A 723 35.57 -10.53 15.87
C HIS A 723 34.73 -10.18 17.11
N LEU A 724 33.54 -9.59 16.94
CA LEU A 724 32.64 -9.23 18.02
C LEU A 724 31.93 -10.47 18.60
N PRO A 725 31.58 -10.47 19.91
CA PRO A 725 30.79 -11.54 20.51
C PRO A 725 29.48 -11.80 19.76
N LYS A 726 29.08 -13.08 19.65
CA LYS A 726 27.84 -13.47 18.96
C LYS A 726 26.59 -12.77 19.51
N GLU A 727 26.58 -12.51 20.82
CA GLU A 727 25.52 -11.81 21.53
C GLU A 727 25.34 -10.36 21.07
N THR A 728 26.40 -9.67 20.63
CA THR A 728 26.34 -8.29 20.10
C THR A 728 25.45 -8.22 18.86
N PHE A 729 25.49 -9.24 18.00
CA PHE A 729 24.65 -9.31 16.80
C PHE A 729 23.17 -9.58 17.14
N THR A 730 22.87 -10.34 18.18
CA THR A 730 21.49 -10.60 18.60
C THR A 730 20.88 -9.48 19.44
N LEU A 731 21.69 -8.78 20.24
CA LEU A 731 21.21 -7.79 21.22
C LEU A 731 21.38 -6.33 20.77
N GLN A 732 22.51 -5.99 20.15
CA GLN A 732 22.88 -4.60 19.85
C GLN A 732 22.84 -4.24 18.36
N LEU A 733 22.97 -5.23 17.47
CA LEU A 733 23.06 -5.08 16.01
C LEU A 733 22.18 -6.05 15.16
N PRO A 734 20.95 -6.42 15.58
CA PRO A 734 20.15 -7.42 14.84
C PRO A 734 19.64 -6.94 13.48
N GLY A 735 19.29 -5.65 13.34
CA GLY A 735 18.79 -5.07 12.10
C GLY A 735 19.84 -5.04 10.99
N ILE A 736 21.09 -4.71 11.29
CA ILE A 736 22.18 -4.72 10.31
C ILE A 736 22.66 -6.14 10.00
N THR A 737 22.55 -7.09 10.94
CA THR A 737 22.81 -8.52 10.68
C THR A 737 21.85 -9.07 9.63
N GLU A 738 20.56 -8.70 9.72
CA GLU A 738 19.54 -9.00 8.72
C GLU A 738 19.79 -8.24 7.40
N THR A 739 20.09 -6.93 7.47
CA THR A 739 20.30 -6.07 6.30
C THR A 739 21.51 -6.52 5.46
N ALA A 740 22.66 -6.80 6.08
CA ALA A 740 23.86 -7.27 5.37
C ALA A 740 23.63 -8.63 4.68
N LYS A 741 22.91 -9.54 5.34
CA LYS A 741 22.55 -10.84 4.78
C LYS A 741 21.61 -10.72 3.57
N ILE A 742 20.64 -9.79 3.61
CA ILE A 742 19.68 -9.57 2.51
C ILE A 742 20.35 -8.83 1.33
N PHE A 743 21.06 -7.73 1.59
CA PHE A 743 21.50 -6.80 0.54
C PHE A 743 22.95 -6.97 0.07
N ALA A 744 23.78 -7.72 0.80
CA ALA A 744 25.14 -8.09 0.38
C ALA A 744 25.38 -9.61 0.36
N GLY A 745 24.45 -10.43 0.87
CA GLY A 745 24.64 -11.88 1.03
C GLY A 745 25.56 -12.27 2.20
N VAL A 746 26.04 -11.29 2.98
CA VAL A 746 27.13 -11.45 3.96
C VAL A 746 26.61 -11.92 5.32
N ASP A 747 27.24 -12.97 5.87
CA ASP A 747 27.09 -13.31 7.28
C ASP A 747 28.13 -12.55 8.12
N VAL A 748 27.66 -11.49 8.78
CA VAL A 748 28.49 -10.59 9.61
C VAL A 748 29.19 -11.29 10.80
N THR A 749 28.81 -12.53 11.13
CA THR A 749 29.48 -13.34 12.15
C THR A 749 30.67 -14.15 11.62
N LYS A 750 30.95 -14.07 10.30
CA LYS A 750 32.05 -14.77 9.62
C LYS A 750 32.84 -13.89 8.65
N GLU A 751 32.17 -12.95 8.00
CA GLU A 751 32.67 -12.19 6.85
C GLU A 751 32.51 -10.67 7.09
N SER A 752 33.24 -9.87 6.32
CA SER A 752 33.24 -8.41 6.44
C SER A 752 32.34 -7.78 5.36
N VAL A 753 31.55 -6.78 5.73
CA VAL A 753 30.51 -6.20 4.85
C VAL A 753 31.14 -5.20 3.86
N PRO A 754 30.88 -5.30 2.55
CA PRO A 754 31.37 -4.32 1.58
C PRO A 754 30.60 -3.01 1.71
N VAL A 755 31.31 -1.90 1.92
CA VAL A 755 30.75 -0.59 2.23
C VAL A 755 31.50 0.56 1.53
N LEU A 756 30.78 1.66 1.29
CA LEU A 756 31.34 2.91 0.77
C LEU A 756 30.58 4.16 1.27
N PRO A 757 31.24 5.34 1.26
CA PRO A 757 30.60 6.61 1.57
C PRO A 757 29.34 6.86 0.72
N THR A 758 28.19 7.04 1.36
CA THR A 758 26.87 7.10 0.69
C THR A 758 26.07 8.28 1.22
N VAL A 759 25.36 9.02 0.37
CA VAL A 759 24.60 10.22 0.80
C VAL A 759 23.54 9.87 1.85
N HIS A 760 23.42 10.71 2.88
CA HIS A 760 22.69 10.34 4.10
C HIS A 760 21.94 11.48 4.79
N TYR A 761 22.38 12.74 4.66
CA TYR A 761 21.73 13.83 5.37
C TYR A 761 21.98 15.20 4.73
N CYS A 762 20.95 16.04 4.70
CA CYS A 762 21.06 17.46 4.38
C CYS A 762 21.32 18.27 5.66
N MET A 763 22.48 18.93 5.78
CA MET A 763 22.66 19.92 6.87
C MET A 763 22.14 21.30 6.50
N GLY A 764 22.14 21.63 5.20
CA GLY A 764 21.41 22.77 4.65
C GLY A 764 19.91 22.53 4.59
N GLY A 765 19.14 23.63 4.55
CA GLY A 765 17.68 23.62 4.54
C GLY A 765 17.09 25.01 4.77
N ILE A 766 15.85 25.07 5.24
CA ILE A 766 15.12 26.32 5.48
C ILE A 766 15.72 27.04 6.70
N PRO A 767 16.27 28.27 6.59
CA PRO A 767 16.85 28.96 7.74
C PRO A 767 15.79 29.26 8.81
N THR A 768 16.09 28.97 10.08
CA THR A 768 15.21 29.31 11.21
C THR A 768 15.96 29.95 12.37
N THR A 769 15.20 30.50 13.32
CA THR A 769 15.67 30.73 14.70
C THR A 769 15.82 29.40 15.45
N TYR A 770 16.41 29.42 16.66
CA TYR A 770 16.40 28.26 17.58
C TYR A 770 14.98 27.82 18.00
N LYS A 771 13.95 28.64 17.78
CA LYS A 771 12.54 28.28 18.02
C LYS A 771 11.88 27.60 16.82
N GLY A 772 12.56 27.55 15.67
CA GLY A 772 12.05 27.04 14.40
C GLY A 772 11.18 28.04 13.62
N GLU A 773 11.20 29.34 13.97
CA GLU A 773 10.57 30.41 13.18
C GLU A 773 11.38 30.61 11.89
N VAL A 774 10.76 30.58 10.70
CA VAL A 774 11.48 30.73 9.42
C VAL A 774 11.99 32.16 9.24
N LEU A 775 13.24 32.29 8.80
CA LEU A 775 13.90 33.56 8.56
C LEU A 775 13.91 33.93 7.07
N THR A 776 13.81 35.22 6.77
CA THR A 776 14.05 35.78 5.44
C THR A 776 14.90 37.05 5.54
N LYS A 777 15.49 37.50 4.44
CA LYS A 777 16.32 38.70 4.39
C LYS A 777 15.48 39.92 3.99
N GLN A 778 15.56 41.00 4.74
CA GLN A 778 14.87 42.26 4.46
C GLN A 778 15.76 43.45 4.86
N ASN A 779 16.07 44.35 3.92
CA ASN A 779 16.90 45.54 4.14
C ASN A 779 18.24 45.22 4.85
N ASP A 780 18.96 44.22 4.32
CA ASP A 780 20.19 43.61 4.85
C ASP A 780 20.12 42.87 6.20
N ASP A 781 19.10 43.10 7.02
CA ASP A 781 18.79 42.30 8.22
C ASP A 781 18.02 41.00 7.91
N TYR A 782 17.91 40.11 8.91
CA TYR A 782 17.08 38.90 8.85
C TYR A 782 15.89 39.02 9.78
N CYS A 783 14.68 38.82 9.23
CA CYS A 783 13.41 38.91 9.95
C CYS A 783 12.63 37.58 9.88
N VAL A 784 11.70 37.37 10.82
CA VAL A 784 10.83 36.18 10.84
C VAL A 784 9.71 36.33 9.80
N VAL A 785 9.48 35.29 9.01
CA VAL A 785 8.33 35.14 8.10
C VAL A 785 7.07 34.84 8.94
N PRO A 786 6.08 35.74 9.04
CA PRO A 786 4.96 35.53 9.96
C PRO A 786 4.13 34.31 9.57
N GLY A 787 3.78 33.50 10.58
CA GLY A 787 2.99 32.29 10.40
C GLY A 787 3.73 31.10 9.78
N LEU A 788 5.06 31.15 9.61
CA LEU A 788 5.84 30.09 8.97
C LEU A 788 6.97 29.55 9.87
N TYR A 789 6.99 28.23 10.03
CA TYR A 789 7.93 27.51 10.89
C TYR A 789 8.51 26.29 10.17
N ALA A 790 9.69 25.83 10.57
CA ALA A 790 10.29 24.59 10.07
C ALA A 790 11.05 23.83 11.17
N CYS A 791 11.08 22.49 11.10
CA CYS A 791 11.81 21.64 12.06
C CYS A 791 12.21 20.26 11.51
N GLY A 792 13.25 19.67 12.10
CA GLY A 792 13.91 18.46 11.57
C GLY A 792 14.73 18.75 10.32
N GLU A 793 15.11 17.71 9.56
CA GLU A 793 16.06 17.80 8.41
C GLU A 793 15.68 18.80 7.30
N THR A 794 14.43 19.26 7.21
CA THR A 794 14.09 20.33 6.25
C THR A 794 14.51 21.72 6.72
N ALA A 795 14.96 21.88 7.96
CA ALA A 795 15.31 23.16 8.58
C ALA A 795 16.83 23.27 8.85
N CYS A 796 17.33 24.50 8.81
CA CYS A 796 18.71 24.87 9.10
C CYS A 796 18.73 25.88 10.25
N ALA A 797 18.54 25.37 11.47
CA ALA A 797 18.44 26.16 12.70
C ALA A 797 19.67 27.02 13.10
N SER A 798 20.93 26.72 12.77
CA SER A 798 21.54 25.45 12.32
C SER A 798 22.24 24.73 13.49
N VAL A 799 21.81 23.52 13.85
CA VAL A 799 22.45 22.73 14.92
C VAL A 799 23.54 21.76 14.46
N HIS A 800 23.70 21.60 13.15
CA HIS A 800 24.65 20.64 12.56
C HIS A 800 25.80 21.31 11.81
N GLY A 801 25.58 22.51 11.27
CA GLY A 801 26.57 23.22 10.46
C GLY A 801 27.14 22.35 9.33
N ALA A 802 28.45 22.40 9.12
CA ALA A 802 29.11 21.68 8.02
C ALA A 802 29.21 20.15 8.18
N ASN A 803 28.93 19.58 9.37
CA ASN A 803 28.91 18.13 9.57
C ASN A 803 28.07 17.76 10.80
N ARG A 804 26.93 17.11 10.57
CA ARG A 804 26.11 16.51 11.64
C ARG A 804 26.86 15.37 12.35
N LEU A 805 26.86 15.33 13.68
CA LEU A 805 27.24 14.11 14.42
C LEU A 805 26.19 13.01 14.27
N GLY A 806 26.63 11.75 14.24
CA GLY A 806 25.73 10.60 14.28
C GLY A 806 24.80 10.67 15.50
N ALA A 807 23.55 10.23 15.35
CA ALA A 807 22.47 10.29 16.35
C ALA A 807 21.96 11.70 16.77
N ASN A 808 22.53 12.83 16.30
CA ASN A 808 21.97 14.18 16.59
C ASN A 808 20.64 14.49 15.86
N SER A 809 20.33 13.87 14.71
CA SER A 809 19.08 14.21 13.98
C SER A 809 17.81 13.75 14.69
N LEU A 810 17.82 12.58 15.33
CA LEU A 810 16.68 12.14 16.15
C LEU A 810 16.45 13.06 17.37
N LEU A 811 17.51 13.69 17.88
CA LEU A 811 17.46 14.65 18.99
C LEU A 811 16.83 15.98 18.55
N GLU A 812 17.35 16.54 17.45
CA GLU A 812 16.77 17.72 16.79
C GLU A 812 15.29 17.53 16.47
N ILE A 813 14.93 16.37 15.92
CA ILE A 813 13.56 15.98 15.61
C ILE A 813 12.62 16.18 16.81
N VAL A 814 12.99 15.68 18.00
CA VAL A 814 12.11 15.77 19.18
C VAL A 814 12.20 17.11 19.90
N ILE A 815 13.32 17.84 19.80
CA ILE A 815 13.48 19.14 20.45
C ILE A 815 12.88 20.28 19.63
N PHE A 816 13.19 20.40 18.34
CA PHE A 816 12.71 21.52 17.54
C PHE A 816 11.25 21.34 17.10
N GLY A 817 10.76 20.11 16.94
CA GLY A 817 9.32 19.85 16.82
C GLY A 817 8.54 20.39 18.04
N ARG A 818 9.07 20.16 19.25
CA ARG A 818 8.52 20.75 20.48
C ARG A 818 8.69 22.27 20.54
N ALA A 819 9.87 22.79 20.17
CA ALA A 819 10.18 24.22 20.25
C ALA A 819 9.20 25.05 19.40
N VAL A 820 8.91 24.60 18.18
CA VAL A 820 7.92 25.23 17.29
C VAL A 820 6.53 25.25 17.93
N ALA A 821 6.07 24.13 18.52
CA ALA A 821 4.77 24.08 19.18
C ALA A 821 4.68 25.05 20.37
N TYR A 822 5.76 25.24 21.12
CA TYR A 822 5.83 26.23 22.20
C TYR A 822 5.91 27.66 21.65
N ALA A 823 6.68 27.91 20.58
CA ALA A 823 6.78 29.22 19.95
C ALA A 823 5.42 29.70 19.43
N ILE A 824 4.65 28.82 18.77
CA ILE A 824 3.29 29.11 18.30
C ILE A 824 2.35 29.38 19.49
N ARG A 825 2.41 28.58 20.56
CA ARG A 825 1.64 28.81 21.80
C ARG A 825 1.95 30.17 22.44
N ASP A 826 3.20 30.62 22.36
CA ASP A 826 3.64 31.86 23.02
C ASP A 826 3.33 33.13 22.20
N VAL A 827 2.99 33.02 20.91
CA VAL A 827 2.66 34.17 20.02
C VAL A 827 1.25 34.13 19.42
N CYS A 828 0.55 33.00 19.44
CA CYS A 828 -0.82 32.83 18.96
C CYS A 828 -1.74 32.29 20.06
N LYS A 829 -3.06 32.38 19.83
CA LYS A 829 -4.09 31.78 20.69
C LYS A 829 -4.97 30.81 19.88
N PRO A 830 -5.46 29.71 20.49
CA PRO A 830 -6.47 28.88 19.86
C PRO A 830 -7.70 29.69 19.43
N GLY A 831 -8.17 29.48 18.20
CA GLY A 831 -9.30 30.22 17.62
C GLY A 831 -8.95 31.57 16.99
N ASP A 832 -7.68 31.99 17.01
CA ASP A 832 -7.23 33.16 16.24
C ASP A 832 -7.58 33.03 14.76
N LYS A 833 -8.23 34.06 14.19
CA LYS A 833 -8.61 34.10 12.78
C LYS A 833 -7.47 34.61 11.91
N ILE A 834 -7.43 34.11 10.67
CA ILE A 834 -6.68 34.74 9.58
C ILE A 834 -7.52 35.91 9.05
N GLY A 835 -6.88 37.02 8.68
CA GLY A 835 -7.57 38.16 8.04
C GLY A 835 -7.96 37.88 6.58
N ASP A 836 -8.55 38.85 5.90
CA ASP A 836 -9.04 38.68 4.53
C ASP A 836 -7.94 38.28 3.54
N ILE A 837 -8.16 37.14 2.86
CA ILE A 837 -7.27 36.51 1.88
C ILE A 837 -7.92 36.60 0.49
N CYS A 838 -7.13 36.72 -0.57
CA CYS A 838 -7.67 36.76 -1.92
C CYS A 838 -8.26 35.38 -2.33
N LYS A 839 -9.42 35.37 -2.99
CA LYS A 839 -10.18 34.14 -3.27
C LYS A 839 -9.45 33.14 -4.19
N ASN A 840 -8.57 33.66 -5.04
CA ASN A 840 -7.75 32.92 -6.01
C ASN A 840 -6.43 32.36 -5.43
N ILE A 841 -6.13 32.59 -4.14
CA ILE A 841 -4.87 32.12 -3.54
C ILE A 841 -4.66 30.60 -3.75
N GLY A 842 -3.50 30.24 -4.31
CA GLY A 842 -3.16 28.87 -4.71
C GLY A 842 -3.41 28.51 -6.18
N GLU A 843 -3.95 29.41 -7.02
CA GLU A 843 -4.20 29.08 -8.44
C GLU A 843 -2.91 28.81 -9.24
N GLU A 844 -1.80 29.49 -8.93
CA GLU A 844 -0.48 29.23 -9.53
C GLU A 844 0.00 27.80 -9.27
N SER A 845 -0.28 27.25 -8.08
CA SER A 845 0.05 25.86 -7.71
C SER A 845 -0.81 24.83 -8.45
N ILE A 846 -2.05 25.19 -8.80
CA ILE A 846 -2.92 24.37 -9.65
C ILE A 846 -2.43 24.42 -11.10
N ALA A 847 -2.03 25.59 -11.60
CA ALA A 847 -1.40 25.73 -12.91
C ALA A 847 -0.06 24.97 -12.99
N LEU A 848 0.73 24.96 -11.91
CA LEU A 848 1.94 24.16 -11.79
C LEU A 848 1.63 22.65 -11.87
N LEU A 849 0.61 22.17 -11.16
CA LEU A 849 0.15 20.78 -11.21
C LEU A 849 -0.26 20.38 -12.64
N ASP A 850 -1.18 21.14 -13.26
CA ASP A 850 -1.67 20.81 -14.61
C ASP A 850 -0.57 20.97 -15.67
N SER A 851 0.42 21.85 -15.48
CA SER A 851 1.59 21.96 -16.37
C SER A 851 2.45 20.68 -16.41
N VAL A 852 2.48 19.90 -15.31
CA VAL A 852 3.15 18.60 -15.27
C VAL A 852 2.21 17.52 -15.81
N ARG A 853 0.94 17.55 -15.41
CA ARG A 853 -0.09 16.57 -15.80
C ARG A 853 -0.30 16.47 -17.31
N TYR A 854 -0.25 17.60 -18.01
CA TYR A 854 -0.45 17.68 -19.46
C TYR A 854 0.86 17.81 -20.26
N ALA A 855 2.02 17.56 -19.64
CA ALA A 855 3.32 17.64 -20.30
C ALA A 855 3.48 16.54 -21.37
N SER A 856 3.53 16.93 -22.65
CA SER A 856 3.71 16.03 -23.80
C SER A 856 5.07 16.20 -24.48
N GLY A 857 6.13 16.40 -23.68
CA GLY A 857 7.51 16.51 -24.17
C GLY A 857 8.09 15.16 -24.61
N CYS A 858 9.32 15.18 -25.12
CA CYS A 858 10.04 13.96 -25.50
C CYS A 858 10.69 13.20 -24.31
N THR A 859 10.41 13.59 -23.04
CA THR A 859 10.97 13.06 -21.76
C THR A 859 10.09 13.47 -20.49
N SER A 860 9.93 12.66 -19.37
CA SER A 860 8.93 12.79 -18.19
C SER A 860 9.26 12.48 -16.62
N VAL A 861 9.72 11.30 -16.11
CA VAL A 861 10.27 10.83 -14.75
C VAL A 861 11.59 9.92 -14.58
N ALA A 862 12.07 9.08 -15.55
CA ALA A 862 13.42 8.45 -15.74
C ALA A 862 14.33 8.57 -17.09
N GLN A 863 14.17 9.48 -18.09
CA GLN A 863 15.17 10.15 -19.02
C GLN A 863 15.27 11.75 -19.29
N LEU A 864 14.69 12.73 -18.53
CA LEU A 864 15.16 14.07 -17.96
C LEU A 864 15.16 14.58 -16.35
N ARG A 865 15.32 14.09 -15.03
CA ARG A 865 15.64 12.94 -13.99
C ARG A 865 17.08 12.33 -13.78
N LEU A 866 17.24 10.99 -13.65
CA LEU A 866 18.45 10.10 -13.53
C LEU A 866 19.86 10.66 -13.81
N GLU A 867 20.18 11.26 -14.96
CA GLU A 867 21.54 11.82 -15.15
C GLU A 867 21.79 13.01 -14.19
N MET A 868 20.75 13.69 -13.63
CA MET A 868 20.84 14.59 -12.46
C MET A 868 21.39 13.84 -11.26
N GLN A 869 20.87 12.65 -11.01
CA GLN A 869 21.32 11.81 -9.91
C GLN A 869 22.76 11.36 -10.11
N LYS A 870 23.18 11.11 -11.36
CA LYS A 870 24.58 10.81 -11.71
C LYS A 870 25.48 12.03 -11.54
N ILE A 871 25.13 13.18 -12.10
CA ILE A 871 25.91 14.42 -12.07
C ILE A 871 26.04 14.94 -10.63
N MET A 872 24.98 14.89 -9.82
CA MET A 872 25.11 15.10 -8.37
C MET A 872 26.04 14.06 -7.71
N GLN A 873 26.03 12.80 -8.13
CA GLN A 873 26.85 11.72 -7.57
C GLN A 873 28.33 11.78 -7.97
N ASP A 874 28.62 12.21 -9.19
CA ASP A 874 29.95 12.27 -9.80
C ASP A 874 30.65 13.59 -9.40
N ASP A 875 29.91 14.71 -9.39
CA ASP A 875 30.46 16.07 -9.28
C ASP A 875 30.31 16.67 -7.87
N MET A 876 29.14 16.50 -7.26
CA MET A 876 28.81 17.01 -5.91
C MET A 876 29.12 16.00 -4.80
N ALA A 877 30.12 15.15 -5.05
CA ALA A 877 30.57 14.03 -4.23
C ALA A 877 31.32 14.45 -2.95
N VAL A 878 32.04 13.48 -2.35
CA VAL A 878 32.90 13.63 -1.15
C VAL A 878 34.08 14.60 -1.38
N PHE A 879 34.57 14.65 -2.62
CA PHE A 879 35.59 15.59 -3.11
C PHE A 879 35.04 16.24 -4.38
N ARG A 880 35.23 17.55 -4.54
CA ARG A 880 34.62 18.35 -5.62
C ARG A 880 35.68 19.12 -6.41
N ILE A 881 35.50 19.18 -7.72
CA ILE A 881 36.37 19.87 -8.70
C ILE A 881 35.47 20.75 -9.58
N GLN A 882 36.01 21.84 -10.13
CA GLN A 882 35.23 22.91 -10.78
C GLN A 882 34.51 22.51 -12.08
N GLU A 883 35.00 21.52 -12.83
CA GLU A 883 34.75 21.44 -14.29
C GLU A 883 33.45 20.72 -14.74
N SER A 884 32.76 19.96 -13.88
CA SER A 884 31.89 18.86 -14.37
C SER A 884 30.35 19.02 -14.21
N LEU A 885 29.90 20.13 -13.65
CA LEU A 885 28.62 20.34 -12.92
C LEU A 885 27.22 20.27 -13.64
N GLU A 886 26.99 19.68 -14.84
CA GLU A 886 25.76 19.99 -15.65
C GLU A 886 24.87 18.84 -16.26
N LYS A 887 23.62 18.60 -15.76
CA LYS A 887 22.31 18.17 -16.46
C LYS A 887 21.39 17.09 -15.77
N GLY A 888 20.31 16.60 -16.46
CA GLY A 888 19.04 15.91 -16.00
C GLY A 888 18.83 14.38 -16.29
N ALA A 889 17.63 13.78 -16.54
CA ALA A 889 17.13 12.30 -16.70
C ALA A 889 15.65 11.48 -16.35
N LEU A 890 14.22 11.61 -16.19
CA LEU A 890 12.74 11.90 -16.75
C LEU A 890 11.92 11.03 -17.92
N ILE A 891 11.24 9.78 -17.92
CA ILE A 891 9.79 9.14 -17.91
C ILE A 891 9.37 7.98 -16.85
N TRP A 892 8.20 7.97 -16.10
CA TRP A 892 7.19 6.86 -15.69
C TRP A 892 6.19 7.19 -14.51
N ASN A 893 4.90 6.79 -14.56
CA ASN A 893 3.76 7.41 -13.80
C ASN A 893 3.48 7.13 -12.31
N SER A 894 4.53 7.18 -11.50
CA SER A 894 4.55 8.17 -10.43
C SER A 894 4.80 9.62 -10.94
N ASP A 895 5.30 9.80 -12.19
CA ASP A 895 5.41 10.99 -13.09
C ASP A 895 4.79 12.29 -12.62
N LEU A 896 3.50 12.32 -12.25
CA LEU A 896 2.90 13.58 -11.80
C LEU A 896 3.47 14.00 -10.43
N VAL A 897 3.44 13.08 -9.47
CA VAL A 897 4.00 13.30 -8.13
C VAL A 897 5.52 13.33 -8.21
N GLU A 898 6.16 12.32 -8.79
CA GLU A 898 7.62 12.27 -8.96
C GLU A 898 8.18 13.36 -9.88
N GLY A 899 7.34 13.98 -10.73
CA GLY A 899 7.69 15.11 -11.59
C GLY A 899 7.61 16.45 -10.86
N ILE A 900 6.69 16.60 -9.91
CA ILE A 900 6.66 17.72 -8.96
C ILE A 900 7.78 17.55 -7.93
N GLU A 901 7.97 16.35 -7.37
CA GLU A 901 9.14 15.98 -6.56
C GLU A 901 10.46 16.14 -7.33
N PHE A 902 10.48 15.95 -8.65
CA PHE A 902 11.65 16.28 -9.47
C PHE A 902 11.86 17.79 -9.58
N LYS A 903 10.81 18.58 -9.84
CA LYS A 903 10.92 20.05 -9.79
C LYS A 903 11.45 20.49 -8.42
N ASN A 904 11.04 19.80 -7.33
CA ASN A 904 11.60 20.00 -6.00
C ASN A 904 13.08 19.60 -5.90
N LEU A 905 13.45 18.41 -6.37
CA LEU A 905 14.82 17.91 -6.38
C LEU A 905 15.77 18.77 -7.23
N MET A 906 15.32 19.32 -8.36
CA MET A 906 16.10 20.27 -9.18
C MET A 906 16.34 21.59 -8.43
N ILE A 907 15.30 22.12 -7.80
CA ILE A 907 15.42 23.33 -6.97
C ILE A 907 16.44 23.11 -5.84
N CYS A 908 16.45 21.92 -5.22
CA CYS A 908 17.49 21.56 -4.25
C CYS A 908 18.87 21.38 -4.93
N ALA A 909 18.97 20.60 -6.00
CA ALA A 909 20.23 20.26 -6.69
C ALA A 909 20.96 21.51 -7.22
N VAL A 910 20.25 22.44 -7.85
CA VAL A 910 20.80 23.72 -8.33
C VAL A 910 21.35 24.54 -7.16
N GLN A 911 20.65 24.63 -6.03
CA GLN A 911 21.11 25.38 -4.87
C GLN A 911 22.29 24.69 -4.15
N ILE A 912 22.32 23.35 -4.10
CA ILE A 912 23.49 22.57 -3.63
C ILE A 912 24.71 22.86 -4.51
N ALA A 913 24.54 22.82 -5.84
CA ALA A 913 25.60 23.06 -6.82
C ALA A 913 26.14 24.49 -6.77
N VAL A 914 25.26 25.50 -6.77
CA VAL A 914 25.64 26.93 -6.73
C VAL A 914 26.35 27.27 -5.42
N GLY A 915 25.87 26.76 -4.28
CA GLY A 915 26.57 26.89 -2.99
C GLY A 915 27.95 26.23 -3.00
N ALA A 916 28.09 25.05 -3.62
CA ALA A 916 29.33 24.29 -3.68
C ALA A 916 30.38 24.86 -4.64
N GLU A 917 29.96 25.48 -5.75
CA GLU A 917 30.84 26.24 -6.63
C GLU A 917 31.39 27.46 -5.90
N ASN A 918 30.50 28.22 -5.25
CA ASN A 918 30.85 29.52 -4.68
C ASN A 918 31.70 29.40 -3.41
N ARG A 919 31.46 28.39 -2.56
CA ARG A 919 32.22 28.19 -1.31
C ARG A 919 33.67 27.76 -1.60
N LYS A 920 34.56 28.74 -1.70
CA LYS A 920 35.98 28.54 -2.00
C LYS A 920 36.81 28.33 -0.71
N GLU A 921 36.45 27.26 0.02
CA GLU A 921 37.16 26.69 1.18
C GLU A 921 36.89 25.17 1.32
N SER A 922 37.53 24.51 2.29
CA SER A 922 37.17 23.16 2.75
C SER A 922 36.72 23.18 4.22
N ARG A 923 35.51 22.64 4.49
CA ARG A 923 34.89 22.62 5.82
C ARG A 923 33.89 21.46 5.97
N GLY A 924 34.09 20.63 6.99
CA GLY A 924 33.16 19.53 7.31
C GLY A 924 32.98 18.60 6.12
N ALA A 925 31.73 18.35 5.72
CA ALA A 925 31.39 17.49 4.58
C ALA A 925 31.61 18.15 3.20
N HIS A 926 31.89 19.46 3.14
CA HIS A 926 32.31 20.13 1.91
C HIS A 926 33.84 20.15 1.82
N ALA A 927 34.41 19.46 0.84
CA ALA A 927 35.85 19.41 0.60
C ALA A 927 36.16 19.71 -0.88
N ARG A 928 37.12 20.61 -1.07
CA ARG A 928 37.59 21.10 -2.38
C ARG A 928 39.10 20.96 -2.44
N ASP A 929 39.58 20.14 -3.38
CA ASP A 929 41.00 19.81 -3.50
C ASP A 929 41.86 21.02 -3.92
N ASP A 930 41.23 22.03 -4.53
CA ASP A 930 41.80 23.34 -4.88
C ASP A 930 41.71 24.39 -3.77
N PHE A 931 40.90 24.18 -2.71
CA PHE A 931 40.72 25.10 -1.59
C PHE A 931 40.83 24.41 -0.21
N GLN A 932 41.96 23.76 0.03
CA GLN A 932 42.20 22.95 1.24
C GLN A 932 42.34 23.75 2.55
N VAL A 933 42.64 25.06 2.49
CA VAL A 933 43.07 25.86 3.66
C VAL A 933 41.90 26.64 4.30
N ARG A 934 41.58 26.28 5.55
CA ARG A 934 40.47 26.84 6.36
C ARG A 934 40.77 28.19 7.05
N ARG A 935 41.84 28.91 6.67
CA ARG A 935 42.28 30.16 7.34
C ARG A 935 42.50 31.29 6.33
N LYS A 936 41.73 32.36 6.50
CA LYS A 936 41.85 33.68 5.88
C LYS A 936 41.50 34.77 6.93
N PRO A 937 41.86 36.05 6.74
CA PRO A 937 41.38 37.15 7.58
C PRO A 937 39.85 37.21 7.64
N MET A 938 39.26 37.81 8.67
CA MET A 938 37.79 37.83 8.85
C MET A 938 37.05 38.48 7.66
N SER A 939 37.65 39.50 7.03
CA SER A 939 37.16 40.14 5.80
C SER A 939 37.08 39.20 4.58
N GLU A 940 37.86 38.12 4.56
CA GLU A 940 37.92 37.15 3.46
C GLU A 940 37.48 35.73 3.89
N HIS A 941 36.93 35.58 5.09
CA HIS A 941 36.66 34.26 5.66
C HIS A 941 35.36 33.64 5.12
N TRP A 942 35.26 32.33 5.30
CA TRP A 942 34.08 31.54 4.92
C TRP A 942 33.28 31.01 6.13
N ARG A 943 33.57 31.46 7.36
CA ARG A 943 32.80 31.05 8.55
C ARG A 943 31.52 31.89 8.71
N LYS A 944 30.67 31.76 7.70
CA LYS A 944 29.39 32.41 7.42
C LYS A 944 28.50 31.37 6.72
N HIS A 945 27.20 31.39 6.98
CA HIS A 945 26.26 30.51 6.27
C HIS A 945 26.08 30.99 4.83
N THR A 946 25.92 30.05 3.89
CA THR A 946 25.51 30.36 2.51
C THR A 946 24.00 30.55 2.49
N ILE A 947 23.51 31.54 1.76
CA ILE A 947 22.08 31.85 1.64
C ILE A 947 21.74 31.92 0.14
N THR A 948 20.91 31.00 -0.34
CA THR A 948 20.51 30.91 -1.76
C THR A 948 19.07 31.36 -1.94
N VAL A 949 18.83 32.21 -2.95
CA VAL A 949 17.49 32.63 -3.41
C VAL A 949 17.41 32.32 -4.89
N MET A 950 16.50 31.43 -5.29
CA MET A 950 16.41 30.96 -6.67
C MET A 950 15.07 31.35 -7.30
N ASN A 951 15.14 32.02 -8.45
CA ASN A 951 13.99 32.23 -9.30
C ASN A 951 13.64 30.91 -10.01
N HIS A 952 12.60 30.24 -9.54
CA HIS A 952 12.20 28.92 -10.02
C HIS A 952 11.67 28.89 -11.46
N TYR A 953 11.36 30.04 -12.07
CA TYR A 953 10.96 30.14 -13.47
C TYR A 953 12.16 30.20 -14.43
N THR A 954 13.24 30.89 -14.03
CA THR A 954 14.46 31.05 -14.87
C THR A 954 15.58 30.09 -14.51
N GLY A 955 15.53 29.47 -13.32
CA GLY A 955 16.62 28.68 -12.76
C GLY A 955 17.77 29.52 -12.17
N ALA A 956 17.72 30.85 -12.29
CA ALA A 956 18.76 31.73 -11.78
C ALA A 956 18.78 31.70 -10.24
N CYS A 957 19.96 31.50 -9.66
CA CYS A 957 20.17 31.45 -8.22
C CYS A 957 21.09 32.60 -7.79
N GLU A 958 20.56 33.53 -7.00
CA GLU A 958 21.33 34.53 -6.29
C GLU A 958 21.88 33.93 -4.99
N LEU A 959 23.07 34.40 -4.58
CA LEU A 959 23.77 33.89 -3.42
C LEU A 959 24.26 35.05 -2.55
N SER A 960 23.93 34.98 -1.26
CA SER A 960 24.39 35.89 -0.22
C SER A 960 24.85 35.10 1.02
N TYR A 961 25.10 35.77 2.13
CA TYR A 961 25.62 35.13 3.34
C TYR A 961 24.95 35.66 4.62
N ARG A 962 24.93 34.83 5.67
CA ARG A 962 24.54 35.20 7.04
C ARG A 962 25.71 34.95 8.01
N PRO A 963 25.96 35.81 9.01
CA PRO A 963 26.90 35.46 10.08
C PRO A 963 26.39 34.25 10.89
N VAL A 964 27.33 33.46 11.42
CA VAL A 964 27.05 32.40 12.40
C VAL A 964 26.77 33.04 13.76
N ILE A 965 25.73 32.60 14.47
CA ILE A 965 25.42 33.09 15.83
C ILE A 965 26.41 32.45 16.80
N ASP A 966 27.41 33.21 17.24
CA ASP A 966 28.38 32.74 18.25
C ASP A 966 27.82 32.72 19.68
N LYS A 967 26.80 33.54 19.96
CA LYS A 967 26.28 33.73 21.32
C LYS A 967 25.38 32.55 21.75
N THR A 968 25.59 32.04 22.96
CA THR A 968 24.75 31.03 23.60
C THR A 968 23.59 31.67 24.37
N LEU A 969 22.56 30.87 24.70
CA LEU A 969 21.39 31.36 25.48
C LEU A 969 21.69 31.73 26.95
N SER A 970 22.89 31.46 27.49
CA SER A 970 23.28 31.84 28.86
C SER A 970 24.78 31.93 29.03
N ASP A 971 25.26 32.96 29.74
CA ASP A 971 26.69 33.17 30.03
C ASP A 971 27.33 32.05 30.86
N LYS A 972 26.51 31.19 31.51
CA LYS A 972 26.95 29.96 32.19
C LYS A 972 27.55 28.92 31.23
N VAL A 973 27.14 28.95 29.96
CA VAL A 973 27.66 28.09 28.89
C VAL A 973 28.40 28.99 27.91
N PRO A 974 29.70 29.26 28.12
CA PRO A 974 30.45 30.15 27.23
C PRO A 974 30.54 29.56 25.82
N TRP A 975 30.49 30.42 24.81
CA TRP A 975 30.71 30.02 23.42
C TRP A 975 32.10 29.40 23.22
N ILE A 976 32.22 28.50 22.25
CA ILE A 976 33.49 27.82 21.97
C ILE A 976 34.16 28.45 20.74
N PRO A 977 35.32 29.11 20.87
CA PRO A 977 35.98 29.78 19.75
C PRO A 977 36.50 28.78 18.69
N PRO A 978 36.60 29.15 17.41
CA PRO A 978 36.98 28.21 16.34
C PRO A 978 38.43 27.68 16.43
N LEU A 979 38.59 26.45 16.96
CA LEU A 979 39.87 25.74 17.04
C LEU A 979 40.18 24.92 15.77
N ILE A 980 41.39 24.36 15.70
CA ILE A 980 41.75 23.36 14.67
C ILE A 980 41.00 22.06 14.99
N ARG A 981 40.18 21.57 14.05
CA ARG A 981 39.40 20.33 14.19
C ARG A 981 40.22 19.16 13.64
N LYS A 982 40.72 18.31 14.54
CA LYS A 982 41.39 17.03 14.28
C LYS A 982 40.80 15.95 15.20
N TYR A 983 40.97 14.68 14.82
CA TYR A 983 40.49 13.48 15.52
C TYR A 983 41.61 12.44 15.55
#